data_AF-A0A196SJK3-F1
#
_entry.id   AF-A0A196SJK3-F1
#
_cell.length_a   1.000
_cell.length_b   1.000
_cell.length_c   1.000
_cell.angle_alpha   90.00
_cell.angle_beta   90.00
_cell.angle_gamma   90.00
#
_symmetry.space_group_name_H-M   'P 1'
#
loop_
_entity.id
_entity.type
_entity.pdbx_description
1 polymer ?
#
loop_
_entity_poly.entity_id
_entity_poly.type
_entity_poly.pdbx_seq_one_letter_code
_entity_poly.pdbx_strand_id
1 'polypeptide(L)'
;MLNQYRRIQRLGNDTSEVYSAMNIVTRDVVAIKKLRKGSDTMMMKIISESCESDRLVKCYDVLHEGNDYWVVMEYLPCCSIVPYLNNIGSFCSDEAISIFQECLSALSVLHEHGFIHGNVKPSNLFLTDEGHVKLSDYGLEGSEGSVESQPQDYMYYAPEVFEGKRGPKSDVWSLAITVMELVEGVNPFSGYSEEEVKSALTDGGFPWFRGKNYSSYLKYLLKGCLAVDVERRSSVEMLLKYHFGGRKEIPMMLLKKVRLECMQKEKSKTIANTYVRLFCNGNGRVINEGVIEYKNHRMKEVCKERVVMVDTQSKEVLQVNGENATEIQHNVVLDLDDEGERWEGDVLNDEPCGWGVMYDDENRMVYEGFRVGDVNVCYGRSYYSDIGVVEYEGEWCNGKRWGRGVQYDRSGNTVFDGEWLNDEHLQKRVEVTSANWNSVEINTAIEELCYSNVSVCGEPLCYSFLYSLRSIVIGDDCFATTPSVTFARLPRVERLLIGRHCFSVEDEQDSSVFSVMNCPMLRELSVGSCSFQHYSMCSIKNLPSLETIALGTDCANASQASFLHSSIELKNLPKLESLVFSPFSFSKCVRAIIENLTSLTSIRLERNALLFSLFDDSTIVLRNLPRLASFVTVGARRRSVCTPHHIVFDGLPKLTTIDFPWKASGTKRDVRIQNVSKEVEMAFM
;
A
#
# COMPACT_ATOMS: atom_id res chain seq x y z
N MET A 1 -1.30 -43.41 0.93
CA MET A 1 -1.56 -42.68 2.20
C MET A 1 -2.07 -41.26 1.94
N LEU A 2 -1.70 -40.61 0.83
CA LEU A 2 -2.34 -39.36 0.37
C LEU A 2 -3.84 -39.49 0.04
N ASN A 3 -4.37 -40.70 -0.14
CA ASN A 3 -5.81 -40.95 -0.37
C ASN A 3 -6.74 -40.43 0.74
N GLN A 4 -6.22 -40.06 1.91
CA GLN A 4 -6.97 -39.41 2.98
C GLN A 4 -7.17 -37.91 2.75
N TYR A 5 -6.57 -37.34 1.70
CA TYR A 5 -6.64 -35.92 1.37
C TYR A 5 -7.25 -35.73 -0.02
N ARG A 6 -8.29 -34.89 -0.13
CA ARG A 6 -9.01 -34.62 -1.37
C ARG A 6 -8.75 -33.18 -1.83
N ARG A 7 -8.61 -33.00 -3.15
CA ARG A 7 -8.32 -31.73 -3.86
C ARG A 7 -6.86 -31.28 -3.67
N ILE A 8 -6.16 -30.99 -4.77
CA ILE A 8 -4.73 -30.62 -4.79
C ILE A 8 -4.63 -29.36 -5.66
N GLN A 9 -4.78 -28.19 -5.05
CA GLN A 9 -4.44 -26.94 -5.74
C GLN A 9 -2.99 -26.60 -5.37
N ARG A 10 -2.12 -26.44 -6.38
CA ARG A 10 -0.74 -26.02 -6.13
C ARG A 10 -0.74 -24.60 -5.56
N LEU A 11 0.00 -24.41 -4.47
CA LEU A 11 0.21 -23.14 -3.79
C LEU A 11 1.57 -22.58 -4.21
N GLY A 12 1.59 -21.35 -4.75
CA GLY A 12 2.82 -20.63 -5.11
C GLY A 12 3.42 -20.97 -6.48
N ASN A 13 4.30 -20.07 -6.95
CA ASN A 13 5.07 -20.20 -8.19
C ASN A 13 6.53 -20.63 -7.95
N ASP A 14 6.89 -20.89 -6.69
CA ASP A 14 8.27 -21.20 -6.31
C ASP A 14 8.68 -22.61 -6.74
N THR A 15 9.98 -22.89 -6.68
CA THR A 15 10.58 -24.18 -7.03
C THR A 15 10.16 -25.33 -6.11
N SER A 16 9.51 -25.02 -4.98
CA SER A 16 8.94 -25.98 -4.04
C SER A 16 7.51 -26.40 -4.44
N GLU A 17 7.24 -27.70 -4.44
CA GLU A 17 5.92 -28.25 -4.74
C GLU A 17 5.06 -28.30 -3.47
N VAL A 18 4.27 -27.24 -3.22
CA VAL A 18 3.32 -27.17 -2.10
C VAL A 18 1.89 -27.18 -2.63
N TYR A 19 0.98 -27.86 -1.93
CA TYR A 19 -0.41 -28.03 -2.34
C TYR A 19 -1.36 -27.79 -1.17
N SER A 20 -2.51 -27.14 -1.40
CA SER A 20 -3.62 -27.16 -0.44
C SER A 20 -4.44 -28.42 -0.64
N ALA A 21 -4.77 -29.12 0.44
CA ALA A 21 -5.64 -30.28 0.41
C ALA A 21 -6.61 -30.29 1.60
N MET A 22 -7.70 -31.04 1.48
CA MET A 22 -8.69 -31.20 2.55
C MET A 22 -8.59 -32.61 3.13
N ASN A 23 -8.41 -32.73 4.45
CA ASN A 23 -8.50 -34.02 5.12
C ASN A 23 -9.93 -34.56 4.99
N ILE A 24 -10.09 -35.78 4.47
CA ILE A 24 -11.41 -36.35 4.16
C ILE A 24 -12.19 -36.70 5.43
N VAL A 25 -11.49 -36.99 6.53
CA VAL A 25 -12.08 -37.37 7.82
C VAL A 25 -12.40 -36.13 8.64
N THR A 26 -11.38 -35.30 8.93
CA THR A 26 -11.56 -34.14 9.83
C THR A 26 -12.17 -32.93 9.13
N ARG A 27 -12.18 -32.91 7.79
CA ARG A 27 -12.59 -31.78 6.95
C ARG A 27 -11.69 -30.54 7.02
N ASP A 28 -10.61 -30.60 7.80
CA ASP A 28 -9.63 -29.51 7.89
C ASP A 28 -8.86 -29.30 6.57
N VAL A 29 -8.55 -28.04 6.28
CA VAL A 29 -7.66 -27.68 5.17
C VAL A 29 -6.21 -27.72 5.66
N VAL A 30 -5.36 -28.38 4.91
CA VAL A 30 -3.93 -28.56 5.19
C VAL A 30 -3.08 -28.10 4.01
N ALA A 31 -1.86 -27.67 4.30
CA ALA A 31 -0.82 -27.53 3.28
C ALA A 31 0.00 -28.83 3.24
N ILE A 32 0.33 -29.30 2.04
CA ILE A 32 1.13 -30.49 1.82
C ILE A 32 2.33 -30.10 0.97
N LYS A 33 3.52 -30.16 1.55
CA LYS A 33 4.79 -29.88 0.86
C LYS A 33 5.45 -31.17 0.44
N LYS A 34 5.76 -31.29 -0.84
CA LYS A 34 6.50 -32.41 -1.40
C LYS A 34 8.01 -32.13 -1.29
N LEU A 35 8.74 -33.12 -0.76
CA LEU A 35 10.18 -33.12 -0.60
C LEU A 35 10.76 -34.37 -1.25
N ARG A 36 11.96 -34.27 -1.84
CA ARG A 36 12.69 -35.46 -2.29
C ARG A 36 13.45 -36.04 -1.10
N LYS A 37 13.64 -37.36 -1.12
CA LYS A 37 14.29 -38.12 -0.04
C LYS A 37 15.60 -37.48 0.47
N GLY A 38 15.60 -37.06 1.73
CA GLY A 38 16.78 -36.66 2.51
C GLY A 38 16.73 -37.22 3.93
N SER A 39 17.87 -37.24 4.63
CA SER A 39 18.06 -37.82 5.97
C SER A 39 17.10 -37.28 7.04
N ASP A 40 16.63 -36.04 6.87
CA ASP A 40 16.03 -35.25 7.94
C ASP A 40 14.55 -34.92 7.71
N THR A 41 13.89 -35.55 6.74
CA THR A 41 12.50 -35.21 6.38
C THR A 41 11.47 -35.46 7.50
N MET A 42 11.81 -36.33 8.46
CA MET A 42 10.98 -36.59 9.66
C MET A 42 11.26 -35.59 10.79
N MET A 43 12.36 -34.83 10.72
CA MET A 43 12.81 -33.94 11.79
C MET A 43 11.80 -32.82 12.05
N MET A 44 11.14 -32.29 11.02
CA MET A 44 10.10 -31.28 11.20
C MET A 44 8.93 -31.79 12.05
N LYS A 45 8.53 -33.07 11.90
CA LYS A 45 7.50 -33.67 12.76
C LYS A 45 7.98 -33.85 14.19
N ILE A 46 9.20 -34.35 14.38
CA ILE A 46 9.82 -34.50 15.71
C ILE A 46 9.89 -33.15 16.43
N ILE A 47 10.36 -32.11 15.73
CA ILE A 47 10.44 -30.75 16.27
C ILE A 47 9.03 -30.23 16.58
N SER A 48 8.06 -30.40 15.67
CA SER A 48 6.69 -29.93 15.90
C SER A 48 6.01 -30.61 17.09
N GLU A 49 6.33 -31.88 17.38
CA GLU A 49 5.83 -32.62 18.55
C GLU A 49 6.57 -32.24 19.84
N SER A 50 7.85 -31.84 19.74
CA SER A 50 8.70 -31.50 20.90
C SER A 50 8.64 -30.02 21.27
N CYS A 51 8.35 -29.13 20.32
CA CYS A 51 8.39 -27.68 20.45
C CYS A 51 6.97 -27.10 20.26
N GLU A 52 6.16 -27.09 21.31
CA GLU A 52 4.82 -26.51 21.24
C GLU A 52 4.89 -24.97 21.27
N SER A 53 4.54 -24.33 20.15
CA SER A 53 4.57 -22.87 20.01
C SER A 53 3.58 -22.36 18.96
N ASP A 54 2.81 -21.32 19.32
CA ASP A 54 1.92 -20.61 18.39
C ASP A 54 2.67 -19.71 17.38
N ARG A 55 4.01 -19.76 17.38
CA ARG A 55 4.89 -19.03 16.45
C ARG A 55 5.65 -19.96 15.49
N LEU A 56 5.39 -21.26 15.54
CA LEU A 56 5.91 -22.26 14.61
C LEU A 56 4.76 -22.84 13.78
N VAL A 57 5.00 -23.09 12.49
CA VAL A 57 4.04 -23.76 11.61
C VAL A 57 3.90 -25.22 11.98
N LYS A 58 2.74 -25.63 12.51
CA LYS A 58 2.50 -27.01 12.95
C LYS A 58 2.65 -28.02 11.82
N CYS A 59 3.42 -29.08 12.07
CA CYS A 59 3.49 -30.27 11.23
C CYS A 59 2.54 -31.33 11.81
N TYR A 60 1.54 -31.75 11.03
CA TYR A 60 0.59 -32.77 11.43
C TYR A 60 1.09 -34.18 11.09
N ASP A 61 1.68 -34.35 9.92
CA ASP A 61 2.17 -35.66 9.50
C ASP A 61 3.26 -35.60 8.43
N VAL A 62 4.00 -36.70 8.27
CA VAL A 62 4.96 -36.88 7.17
C VAL A 62 4.64 -38.20 6.49
N LEU A 63 4.13 -38.12 5.27
CA LEU A 63 3.73 -39.27 4.48
C LEU A 63 4.86 -39.66 3.53
N HIS A 64 5.00 -40.96 3.29
CA HIS A 64 5.95 -41.50 2.32
C HIS A 64 5.20 -42.16 1.17
N GLU A 65 5.48 -41.73 -0.06
CA GLU A 65 4.90 -42.31 -1.27
C GLU A 65 5.95 -42.35 -2.39
N GLY A 66 6.29 -43.57 -2.84
CA GLY A 66 7.35 -43.76 -3.83
C GLY A 66 8.73 -43.37 -3.29
N ASN A 67 9.37 -42.40 -3.96
CA ASN A 67 10.66 -41.80 -3.55
C ASN A 67 10.48 -40.40 -2.91
N ASP A 68 9.23 -39.97 -2.74
CA ASP A 68 8.89 -38.62 -2.29
C ASP A 68 8.32 -38.67 -0.87
N TYR A 69 8.64 -37.64 -0.10
CA TYR A 69 8.06 -37.38 1.21
C TYR A 69 7.10 -36.20 1.11
N TRP A 70 6.01 -36.27 1.86
CA TRP A 70 4.95 -35.28 1.83
C TRP A 70 4.68 -34.81 3.26
N VAL A 71 5.10 -33.59 3.57
CA VAL A 71 4.93 -32.98 4.88
C VAL A 71 3.56 -32.31 4.91
N VAL A 72 2.67 -32.82 5.75
CA VAL A 72 1.34 -32.28 6.01
C VAL A 72 1.45 -31.28 7.15
N MET A 73 1.11 -30.03 6.90
CA MET A 73 1.26 -28.91 7.83
C MET A 73 -0.01 -28.06 7.90
N GLU A 74 -0.08 -27.20 8.91
CA GLU A 74 -1.16 -26.22 9.02
C GLU A 74 -1.23 -25.33 7.77
N TYR A 75 -2.44 -25.06 7.32
CA TYR A 75 -2.68 -24.20 6.18
C TYR A 75 -2.80 -22.75 6.63
N LEU A 76 -1.90 -21.88 6.16
CA LEU A 76 -1.93 -20.45 6.45
C LEU A 76 -2.44 -19.66 5.22
N PRO A 77 -3.68 -19.11 5.25
CA PRO A 77 -4.31 -18.50 4.09
C PRO A 77 -3.63 -17.19 3.66
N CYS A 78 -2.90 -16.52 4.56
CA CYS A 78 -2.23 -15.26 4.29
C CYS A 78 -0.78 -15.43 3.78
N CYS A 79 -0.39 -16.63 3.31
CA CYS A 79 0.92 -16.91 2.70
C CYS A 79 2.15 -16.35 3.44
N SER A 80 3.32 -16.35 2.79
CA SER A 80 4.54 -15.78 3.36
C SER A 80 4.55 -14.24 3.27
N ILE A 81 5.52 -13.57 3.92
CA ILE A 81 5.59 -12.11 3.91
C ILE A 81 6.12 -11.52 2.58
N VAL A 82 6.74 -12.35 1.73
CA VAL A 82 7.38 -11.94 0.46
C VAL A 82 6.44 -11.21 -0.49
N PRO A 83 5.22 -11.71 -0.78
CA PRO A 83 4.30 -10.99 -1.66
C PRO A 83 3.91 -9.62 -1.12
N TYR A 84 4.02 -9.38 0.19
CA TYR A 84 3.71 -8.10 0.83
C TYR A 84 4.87 -7.12 0.74
N LEU A 85 6.10 -7.59 1.01
CA LEU A 85 7.32 -6.82 0.79
C LEU A 85 7.39 -6.28 -0.65
N ASN A 86 7.13 -7.17 -1.62
CA ASN A 86 7.15 -6.82 -3.05
C ASN A 86 6.10 -5.77 -3.45
N ASN A 87 4.97 -5.66 -2.74
CA ASN A 87 3.90 -4.72 -3.08
C ASN A 87 4.06 -3.37 -2.36
N ILE A 88 4.31 -3.41 -1.05
CA ILE A 88 4.42 -2.23 -0.18
C ILE A 88 5.77 -1.53 -0.41
N GLY A 89 6.78 -2.28 -0.84
CA GLY A 89 8.13 -1.80 -1.07
C GLY A 89 9.00 -1.87 0.18
N SER A 90 8.51 -1.50 1.36
CA SER A 90 9.28 -1.60 2.61
C SER A 90 8.38 -1.52 3.85
N PHE A 91 8.80 -2.14 4.95
CA PHE A 91 8.19 -2.04 6.27
C PHE A 91 8.80 -0.91 7.10
N CYS A 92 8.00 -0.25 7.93
CA CYS A 92 8.53 0.72 8.89
C CYS A 92 9.21 0.00 10.07
N SER A 93 9.96 0.75 10.89
CA SER A 93 10.69 0.15 12.02
C SER A 93 9.78 -0.56 13.03
N ASP A 94 8.60 -0.01 13.31
CA ASP A 94 7.70 -0.61 14.30
C ASP A 94 7.11 -1.94 13.80
N GLU A 95 6.73 -2.00 12.52
CA GLU A 95 6.33 -3.23 11.82
C GLU A 95 7.45 -4.28 11.88
N ALA A 96 8.67 -3.87 11.53
CA ALA A 96 9.85 -4.72 11.54
C ALA A 96 10.23 -5.24 12.94
N ILE A 97 10.13 -4.40 13.97
CA ILE A 97 10.37 -4.79 15.38
C ILE A 97 9.34 -5.83 15.83
N SER A 98 8.07 -5.66 15.45
CA SER A 98 7.01 -6.62 15.79
C SER A 98 7.29 -7.99 15.17
N ILE A 99 7.63 -8.02 13.87
CA ILE A 99 7.99 -9.26 13.17
C ILE A 99 9.23 -9.90 13.82
N PHE A 100 10.26 -9.09 14.11
CA PHE A 100 11.48 -9.54 14.78
C PHE A 100 11.18 -10.21 16.13
N GLN A 101 10.31 -9.62 16.95
CA GLN A 101 9.93 -10.18 18.25
C GLN A 101 9.21 -11.52 18.12
N GLU A 102 8.27 -11.66 17.18
CA GLU A 102 7.54 -12.91 17.00
C GLU A 102 8.46 -14.03 16.46
N CYS A 103 9.39 -13.71 15.57
CA CYS A 103 10.43 -14.64 15.15
C CYS A 103 11.38 -15.03 16.29
N LEU A 104 11.77 -14.09 17.16
CA LEU A 104 12.57 -14.42 18.36
C LEU A 104 11.83 -15.39 19.28
N SER A 105 10.52 -15.22 19.44
CA SER A 105 9.70 -16.14 20.24
C SER A 105 9.69 -17.56 19.65
N ALA A 106 9.63 -17.70 18.32
CA ALA A 106 9.73 -19.00 17.66
C ALA A 106 11.13 -19.62 17.83
N LEU A 107 12.19 -18.83 17.61
CA LEU A 107 13.57 -19.29 17.75
C LEU A 107 13.93 -19.67 19.18
N SER A 108 13.39 -18.98 20.19
CA SER A 108 13.63 -19.32 21.61
C SER A 108 13.21 -20.75 21.90
N VAL A 109 12.02 -21.15 21.45
CA VAL A 109 11.50 -22.50 21.68
C VAL A 109 12.38 -23.54 20.98
N LEU A 110 12.81 -23.29 19.73
CA LEU A 110 13.71 -24.20 19.02
C LEU A 110 15.07 -24.34 19.73
N HIS A 111 15.68 -23.21 20.10
CA HIS A 111 17.02 -23.16 20.70
C HIS A 111 17.04 -23.79 22.10
N GLU A 112 15.98 -23.60 22.90
CA GLU A 112 15.81 -24.24 24.21
C GLU A 112 15.77 -25.77 24.10
N HIS A 113 15.23 -26.31 23.00
CA HIS A 113 15.18 -27.75 22.72
C HIS A 113 16.41 -28.26 21.94
N GLY A 114 17.42 -27.41 21.72
CA GLY A 114 18.66 -27.78 21.05
C GLY A 114 18.55 -27.87 19.52
N PHE A 115 17.47 -27.36 18.93
CA PHE A 115 17.28 -27.30 17.49
C PHE A 115 17.73 -25.95 16.93
N ILE A 116 18.22 -25.97 15.69
CA ILE A 116 18.54 -24.78 14.89
C ILE A 116 17.50 -24.72 13.76
N HIS A 117 17.09 -23.52 13.37
CA HIS A 117 16.19 -23.35 12.23
C HIS A 117 16.94 -23.41 10.90
N GLY A 118 18.09 -22.71 10.82
CA GLY A 118 19.05 -22.73 9.73
C GLY A 118 18.64 -22.00 8.46
N ASN A 119 17.42 -21.47 8.41
CA ASN A 119 16.79 -21.01 7.18
C ASN A 119 15.76 -19.89 7.42
N VAL A 120 16.12 -18.93 8.27
CA VAL A 120 15.27 -17.78 8.56
C VAL A 120 15.39 -16.77 7.42
N LYS A 121 14.31 -16.58 6.65
CA LYS A 121 14.20 -15.64 5.53
C LYS A 121 12.74 -15.27 5.26
N PRO A 122 12.44 -14.15 4.56
CA PRO A 122 11.08 -13.69 4.34
C PRO A 122 10.12 -14.75 3.77
N SER A 123 10.58 -15.64 2.88
CA SER A 123 9.70 -16.68 2.31
C SER A 123 9.22 -17.73 3.32
N ASN A 124 9.86 -17.81 4.49
CA ASN A 124 9.51 -18.73 5.57
C ASN A 124 8.80 -18.06 6.76
N LEU A 125 8.57 -16.75 6.68
CA LEU A 125 7.77 -15.99 7.64
C LEU A 125 6.34 -15.92 7.11
N PHE A 126 5.41 -16.66 7.72
CA PHE A 126 4.01 -16.69 7.31
C PHE A 126 3.15 -15.81 8.21
N LEU A 127 2.20 -15.11 7.59
CA LEU A 127 1.18 -14.37 8.34
C LEU A 127 -0.01 -15.26 8.66
N THR A 128 -0.51 -15.18 9.89
CA THR A 128 -1.80 -15.74 10.30
C THR A 128 -2.92 -14.75 10.03
N ASP A 129 -4.17 -15.20 10.04
CA ASP A 129 -5.37 -14.37 9.86
C ASP A 129 -5.73 -13.51 11.08
N GLU A 130 -5.11 -13.75 12.23
CA GLU A 130 -5.09 -12.85 13.39
C GLU A 130 -3.97 -11.81 13.33
N GLY A 131 -3.12 -11.88 12.31
CA GLY A 131 -2.04 -10.94 12.03
C GLY A 131 -0.68 -11.36 12.56
N HIS A 132 -0.54 -12.50 13.22
CA HIS A 132 0.74 -12.96 13.76
C HIS A 132 1.68 -13.51 12.69
N VAL A 133 2.95 -13.65 13.03
CA VAL A 133 4.01 -14.28 12.23
C VAL A 133 4.31 -15.67 12.80
N LYS A 134 4.28 -16.68 11.92
CA LYS A 134 4.76 -18.03 12.21
C LYS A 134 5.96 -18.35 11.34
N LEU A 135 6.99 -18.96 11.93
CA LEU A 135 8.14 -19.51 11.19
C LEU A 135 7.82 -20.91 10.66
N SER A 136 8.07 -21.11 9.38
CA SER A 136 7.90 -22.39 8.68
C SER A 136 9.26 -22.99 8.27
N ASP A 137 9.24 -24.21 7.74
CA ASP A 137 10.40 -24.90 7.15
C ASP A 137 11.59 -25.09 8.12
N TYR A 138 11.32 -25.18 9.42
CA TYR A 138 12.27 -25.61 10.43
C TYR A 138 12.54 -27.12 10.35
N GLY A 139 13.75 -27.56 10.67
CA GLY A 139 14.11 -28.98 10.63
C GLY A 139 14.20 -29.58 9.22
N LEU A 140 14.21 -28.75 8.18
CA LEU A 140 14.37 -29.18 6.78
C LEU A 140 15.76 -28.84 6.24
N GLU A 141 16.77 -28.66 7.09
CA GLU A 141 18.16 -28.42 6.64
C GLU A 141 18.69 -29.67 5.88
N GLY A 142 19.50 -29.49 4.83
CA GLY A 142 20.21 -30.59 4.14
C GLY A 142 19.42 -31.57 3.24
N SER A 143 18.11 -31.40 3.00
CA SER A 143 17.36 -32.26 2.06
C SER A 143 17.41 -31.72 0.61
N GLU A 144 17.54 -32.59 -0.40
CA GLU A 144 17.46 -32.12 -1.80
C GLU A 144 16.02 -31.66 -2.12
N GLY A 145 15.85 -30.40 -2.52
CA GLY A 145 14.54 -29.76 -2.63
C GLY A 145 14.03 -29.14 -1.32
N SER A 146 14.78 -29.31 -0.23
CA SER A 146 14.77 -28.37 0.89
C SER A 146 15.83 -27.29 0.67
N VAL A 147 15.78 -26.33 1.56
CA VAL A 147 16.02 -24.93 1.22
C VAL A 147 17.50 -24.61 0.98
N GLU A 148 18.44 -25.48 1.31
CA GLU A 148 19.87 -25.28 1.00
C GLU A 148 20.23 -25.41 -0.50
N SER A 149 19.24 -25.62 -1.38
CA SER A 149 19.43 -25.76 -2.83
C SER A 149 18.84 -24.61 -3.67
N GLN A 150 18.37 -23.52 -3.04
CA GLN A 150 17.92 -22.35 -3.79
C GLN A 150 19.10 -21.41 -4.13
N PRO A 151 19.25 -21.00 -5.41
CA PRO A 151 20.31 -20.09 -5.82
C PRO A 151 20.01 -18.72 -5.22
N GLN A 152 20.58 -18.41 -4.04
CA GLN A 152 20.69 -17.10 -3.36
C GLN A 152 20.67 -17.17 -1.82
N ASP A 153 20.43 -18.32 -1.20
CA ASP A 153 20.27 -18.41 0.26
C ASP A 153 21.52 -18.06 1.06
N TYR A 154 22.70 -18.10 0.42
CA TYR A 154 23.95 -17.58 0.99
C TYR A 154 23.87 -16.11 1.44
N MET A 155 22.93 -15.33 0.90
CA MET A 155 22.72 -13.94 1.31
C MET A 155 22.28 -13.80 2.77
N TYR A 156 21.71 -14.84 3.38
CA TYR A 156 21.29 -14.82 4.78
C TYR A 156 22.32 -15.44 5.73
N TYR A 157 23.38 -16.06 5.20
CA TYR A 157 24.30 -16.84 6.00
C TYR A 157 25.18 -15.96 6.90
N ALA A 158 25.33 -16.42 8.14
CA ALA A 158 26.32 -15.87 9.06
C ALA A 158 27.74 -16.26 8.59
N PRO A 159 28.78 -15.49 8.94
CA PRO A 159 30.16 -15.76 8.54
C PRO A 159 30.61 -17.20 8.84
N GLU A 160 30.27 -17.72 10.02
CA GLU A 160 30.66 -19.06 10.47
C GLU A 160 29.94 -20.20 9.72
N VAL A 161 28.80 -19.92 9.06
CA VAL A 161 28.08 -20.92 8.25
C VAL A 161 28.88 -21.26 6.99
N PHE A 162 29.60 -20.29 6.41
CA PHE A 162 30.54 -20.55 5.30
C PHE A 162 31.74 -21.41 5.69
N GLU A 163 31.97 -21.62 7.00
CA GLU A 163 32.98 -22.52 7.55
C GLU A 163 32.38 -23.86 8.02
N GLY A 164 31.09 -24.09 7.83
CA GLY A 164 30.37 -25.28 8.30
C GLY A 164 30.08 -25.30 9.80
N LYS A 165 30.18 -24.15 10.49
CA LYS A 165 29.97 -24.03 11.95
C LYS A 165 28.63 -23.40 12.28
N ARG A 166 27.53 -24.00 11.81
CA ARG A 166 26.16 -23.53 12.09
C ARG A 166 25.82 -23.72 13.57
N GLY A 167 25.06 -22.78 14.13
CA GLY A 167 24.65 -22.79 15.55
C GLY A 167 23.43 -21.90 15.82
N PRO A 168 22.86 -21.89 17.04
CA PRO A 168 21.70 -21.07 17.39
C PRO A 168 21.89 -19.57 17.06
N LYS A 169 23.09 -19.03 17.30
CA LYS A 169 23.43 -17.63 16.98
C LYS A 169 23.52 -17.34 15.47
N SER A 170 23.57 -18.35 14.61
CA SER A 170 23.48 -18.16 13.16
C SER A 170 22.04 -17.83 12.73
N ASP A 171 21.01 -18.34 13.40
CA ASP A 171 19.61 -17.93 13.15
C ASP A 171 19.37 -16.46 13.51
N VAL A 172 20.01 -15.98 14.57
CA VAL A 172 19.94 -14.56 14.99
C VAL A 172 20.50 -13.64 13.91
N TRP A 173 21.58 -14.05 13.23
CA TRP A 173 22.14 -13.33 12.10
C TRP A 173 21.17 -13.33 10.91
N SER A 174 20.68 -14.50 10.51
CA SER A 174 19.73 -14.65 9.40
C SER A 174 18.46 -13.84 9.62
N LEU A 175 17.95 -13.80 10.86
CA LEU A 175 16.82 -12.96 11.24
C LEU A 175 17.14 -11.46 11.11
N ALA A 176 18.35 -11.03 11.46
CA ALA A 176 18.73 -9.64 11.29
C ALA A 176 18.82 -9.22 9.82
N ILE A 177 19.36 -10.08 8.95
CA ILE A 177 19.36 -9.84 7.49
C ILE A 177 17.93 -9.80 6.95
N THR A 178 17.07 -10.74 7.39
CA THR A 178 15.64 -10.76 7.05
C THR A 178 14.97 -9.44 7.40
N VAL A 179 15.20 -8.93 8.61
CA VAL A 179 14.61 -7.66 9.06
C VAL A 179 15.18 -6.46 8.29
N MET A 180 16.47 -6.47 7.94
CA MET A 180 17.03 -5.44 7.08
C MET A 180 16.35 -5.41 5.71
N GLU A 181 16.15 -6.58 5.10
CA GLU A 181 15.43 -6.70 3.83
C GLU A 181 13.99 -6.20 3.92
N LEU A 182 13.28 -6.50 5.01
CA LEU A 182 11.93 -5.98 5.23
C LEU A 182 11.92 -4.44 5.27
N VAL A 183 12.90 -3.81 5.93
CA VAL A 183 12.97 -2.34 6.07
C VAL A 183 13.49 -1.64 4.81
N GLU A 184 14.38 -2.28 4.06
CA GLU A 184 15.01 -1.70 2.86
C GLU A 184 14.25 -2.06 1.56
N GLY A 185 13.38 -3.07 1.60
CA GLY A 185 12.65 -3.57 0.43
C GLY A 185 13.43 -4.53 -0.46
N VAL A 186 14.72 -4.67 -0.20
CA VAL A 186 15.66 -5.48 -0.96
C VAL A 186 16.71 -6.05 -0.02
N ASN A 187 17.15 -7.28 -0.28
CA ASN A 187 18.21 -7.90 0.49
C ASN A 187 19.52 -7.10 0.41
N PRO A 188 20.24 -6.87 1.51
CA PRO A 188 21.50 -6.10 1.52
C PRO A 188 22.60 -6.68 0.62
N PHE A 189 22.54 -7.98 0.32
CA PHE A 189 23.49 -8.68 -0.55
C PHE A 189 22.92 -8.97 -1.94
N SER A 190 21.77 -8.38 -2.29
CA SER A 190 21.18 -8.55 -3.63
C SER A 190 22.17 -8.10 -4.72
N GLY A 191 22.47 -9.00 -5.65
CA GLY A 191 23.41 -8.77 -6.75
C GLY A 191 24.87 -9.12 -6.45
N TYR A 192 25.21 -9.54 -5.23
CA TYR A 192 26.55 -10.02 -4.86
C TYR A 192 26.64 -11.53 -5.13
N SER A 193 27.81 -12.02 -5.54
CA SER A 193 28.11 -13.47 -5.57
C SER A 193 28.36 -14.02 -4.16
N GLU A 194 28.32 -15.35 -4.01
CA GLU A 194 28.64 -16.00 -2.73
C GLU A 194 30.03 -15.62 -2.21
N GLU A 195 31.02 -15.58 -3.09
CA GLU A 195 32.39 -15.17 -2.77
C GLU A 195 32.48 -13.69 -2.36
N GLU A 196 31.72 -12.82 -3.03
CA GLU A 196 31.68 -11.39 -2.71
C GLU A 196 31.03 -11.15 -1.34
N VAL A 197 29.96 -11.87 -1.00
CA VAL A 197 29.35 -11.84 0.33
C VAL A 197 30.35 -12.32 1.38
N LYS A 198 30.99 -13.47 1.14
CA LYS A 198 31.99 -14.04 2.06
C LYS A 198 33.17 -13.10 2.29
N SER A 199 33.69 -12.45 1.24
CA SER A 199 34.76 -11.45 1.36
C SER A 199 34.29 -10.25 2.17
N ALA A 200 33.13 -9.68 1.84
CA ALA A 200 32.60 -8.49 2.51
C ALA A 200 32.40 -8.70 4.02
N LEU A 201 31.97 -9.89 4.43
CA LEU A 201 31.81 -10.26 5.84
C LEU A 201 33.14 -10.44 6.58
N THR A 202 34.17 -10.91 5.87
CA THR A 202 35.52 -11.13 6.43
C THR A 202 36.28 -9.81 6.61
N ASP A 203 36.12 -8.88 5.67
CA ASP A 203 36.86 -7.61 5.63
C ASP A 203 36.26 -6.52 6.54
N GLY A 204 35.13 -6.78 7.19
CA GLY A 204 34.48 -5.87 8.15
C GLY A 204 33.95 -4.55 7.55
N GLY A 205 33.96 -4.42 6.23
CA GLY A 205 33.74 -3.18 5.48
C GLY A 205 32.28 -2.83 5.16
N PHE A 206 31.30 -3.48 5.79
CA PHE A 206 29.91 -3.34 5.34
C PHE A 206 29.22 -2.07 5.88
N PRO A 207 28.58 -1.25 5.03
CA PRO A 207 27.80 -0.10 5.48
C PRO A 207 26.45 -0.57 6.02
N TRP A 208 26.36 -0.66 7.34
CA TRP A 208 25.15 -0.99 8.07
C TRP A 208 24.09 0.12 7.86
N PHE A 209 22.93 -0.23 7.32
CA PHE A 209 21.74 0.64 7.17
C PHE A 209 21.86 1.70 6.06
N ARG A 210 21.40 1.38 4.84
CA ARG A 210 21.47 2.28 3.67
C ARG A 210 20.28 3.25 3.56
N GLY A 211 19.27 3.13 4.44
CA GLY A 211 18.02 3.92 4.41
C GLY A 211 17.69 4.75 5.66
N LYS A 212 16.73 5.69 5.53
CA LYS A 212 16.20 6.53 6.64
C LYS A 212 15.10 5.86 7.47
N ASN A 213 14.63 4.66 7.10
CA ASN A 213 13.47 3.98 7.71
C ASN A 213 13.77 3.25 9.03
N TYR A 214 15.02 3.29 9.50
CA TYR A 214 15.46 2.63 10.72
C TYR A 214 15.39 3.56 11.93
N SER A 215 14.63 3.18 12.94
CA SER A 215 14.65 3.81 14.26
C SER A 215 15.99 3.53 14.96
N SER A 216 16.41 4.43 15.84
CA SER A 216 17.63 4.23 16.63
C SER A 216 17.60 2.93 17.43
N TYR A 217 16.40 2.53 17.89
CA TYR A 217 16.19 1.31 18.64
C TYR A 217 16.35 0.06 17.77
N LEU A 218 15.75 0.02 16.58
CA LEU A 218 15.93 -1.10 15.65
C LEU A 218 17.40 -1.25 15.23
N LYS A 219 18.10 -0.15 14.93
CA LYS A 219 19.55 -0.18 14.64
C LYS A 219 20.35 -0.78 15.79
N TYR A 220 19.99 -0.44 17.03
CA TYR A 220 20.66 -0.96 18.21
C TYR A 220 20.47 -2.48 18.35
N LEU A 221 19.24 -2.99 18.17
CA LEU A 221 18.97 -4.43 18.18
C LEU A 221 19.75 -5.17 17.09
N LEU A 222 19.67 -4.68 15.84
CA LEU A 222 20.31 -5.34 14.69
C LEU A 222 21.84 -5.34 14.79
N LYS A 223 22.45 -4.31 15.37
CA LYS A 223 23.91 -4.27 15.59
C LYS A 223 24.41 -5.42 16.49
N GLY A 224 23.65 -5.79 17.53
CA GLY A 224 24.00 -6.93 18.38
C GLY A 224 23.86 -8.28 17.67
N CYS A 225 22.89 -8.37 16.75
CA CYS A 225 22.64 -9.57 15.95
C CYS A 225 23.68 -9.76 14.82
N LEU A 226 24.25 -8.67 14.31
CA LEU A 226 25.18 -8.67 13.18
C LEU A 226 26.66 -8.61 13.60
N ALA A 227 26.98 -9.03 14.83
CA ALA A 227 28.37 -9.19 15.24
C ALA A 227 29.01 -10.38 14.51
N VAL A 228 30.13 -10.13 13.81
CA VAL A 228 30.88 -11.17 13.07
C VAL A 228 31.42 -12.23 14.03
N ASP A 229 31.97 -11.81 15.17
CA ASP A 229 32.37 -12.71 16.25
C ASP A 229 31.13 -13.32 16.93
N VAL A 230 31.00 -14.64 16.81
CA VAL A 230 29.88 -15.44 17.35
C VAL A 230 29.73 -15.25 18.86
N GLU A 231 30.84 -15.10 19.60
CA GLU A 231 30.79 -14.92 21.05
C GLU A 231 30.18 -13.56 21.43
N ARG A 232 30.43 -12.52 20.62
CA ARG A 232 29.89 -11.17 20.82
C ARG A 232 28.46 -11.01 20.31
N ARG A 233 28.01 -11.91 19.43
CA ARG A 233 26.65 -11.87 18.88
C ARG A 233 25.62 -12.15 19.95
N SER A 234 24.55 -11.35 19.98
CA SER A 234 23.45 -11.54 20.92
C SER A 234 22.79 -12.92 20.72
N SER A 235 22.38 -13.55 21.83
CA SER A 235 21.53 -14.75 21.78
C SER A 235 20.05 -14.36 21.82
N VAL A 236 19.16 -15.30 21.49
CA VAL A 236 17.70 -15.07 21.53
C VAL A 236 17.25 -14.71 22.95
N GLU A 237 17.77 -15.40 23.97
CA GLU A 237 17.42 -15.16 25.38
C GLU A 237 17.87 -13.77 25.85
N MET A 238 18.95 -13.24 25.28
CA MET A 238 19.39 -11.87 25.57
C MET A 238 18.50 -10.85 24.86
N LEU A 239 18.11 -11.12 23.62
CA LEU A 239 17.27 -10.22 22.82
C LEU A 239 15.85 -10.12 23.37
N LEU A 240 15.27 -11.22 23.87
CA LEU A 240 13.94 -11.25 24.48
C LEU A 240 13.83 -10.46 25.79
N LYS A 241 14.96 -10.08 26.42
CA LYS A 241 14.98 -9.21 27.62
C LYS A 241 14.73 -7.74 27.30
N TYR A 242 14.87 -7.33 26.04
CA TYR A 242 14.63 -5.95 25.64
C TYR A 242 13.14 -5.63 25.60
N HIS A 243 12.79 -4.35 25.82
CA HIS A 243 11.41 -3.91 25.82
C HIS A 243 10.91 -3.61 24.41
N PHE A 244 10.08 -4.50 23.86
CA PHE A 244 9.50 -4.36 22.52
C PHE A 244 8.28 -3.43 22.45
N GLY A 245 7.86 -2.82 23.57
CA GLY A 245 6.77 -1.84 23.63
C GLY A 245 5.43 -2.44 23.20
N GLY A 246 4.72 -3.10 24.13
CA GLY A 246 3.55 -3.99 23.96
C GLY A 246 2.41 -3.55 23.03
N ARG A 247 2.69 -3.31 21.76
CA ARG A 247 1.75 -2.94 20.71
C ARG A 247 1.26 -4.20 20.01
N LYS A 248 0.32 -4.89 20.65
CA LYS A 248 -0.39 -6.05 20.05
C LYS A 248 -1.16 -5.71 18.75
N GLU A 249 -1.19 -4.44 18.35
CA GLU A 249 -2.01 -3.92 17.25
C GLU A 249 -1.26 -3.86 15.89
N ILE A 250 0.08 -3.93 15.90
CA ILE A 250 0.93 -3.84 14.69
C ILE A 250 0.77 -5.06 13.75
N PRO A 251 0.72 -6.32 14.25
CA PRO A 251 0.50 -7.48 13.39
C PRO A 251 -0.86 -7.44 12.68
N MET A 252 -1.91 -6.95 13.36
CA MET A 252 -3.23 -6.70 12.78
C MET A 252 -3.24 -5.52 11.77
N MET A 253 -2.38 -4.51 11.94
CA MET A 253 -2.18 -3.44 10.94
C MET A 253 -1.48 -3.95 9.69
N LEU A 254 -0.48 -4.83 9.84
CA LEU A 254 0.15 -5.55 8.74
C LEU A 254 -0.92 -6.33 7.95
N LEU A 255 -1.74 -7.12 8.65
CA LEU A 255 -2.84 -7.88 8.06
C LEU A 255 -3.87 -6.99 7.36
N LYS A 256 -4.22 -5.83 7.92
CA LYS A 256 -5.16 -4.88 7.32
C LYS A 256 -4.60 -4.25 6.05
N LYS A 257 -3.34 -3.78 6.08
CA LYS A 257 -2.60 -3.26 4.91
C LYS A 257 -2.50 -4.31 3.81
N VAL A 258 -2.24 -5.56 4.21
CA VAL A 258 -2.15 -6.74 3.35
C VAL A 258 -3.48 -7.16 2.74
N ARG A 259 -4.56 -7.27 3.53
CA ARG A 259 -5.92 -7.61 3.05
C ARG A 259 -6.44 -6.55 2.07
N LEU A 260 -6.10 -5.29 2.30
CA LEU A 260 -6.41 -4.17 1.41
C LEU A 260 -5.65 -4.24 0.07
N GLU A 261 -4.42 -4.75 0.04
CA GLU A 261 -3.61 -4.87 -1.20
C GLU A 261 -3.83 -6.20 -1.96
N CYS A 262 -4.18 -7.29 -1.29
CA CYS A 262 -4.65 -8.50 -1.98
C CYS A 262 -5.93 -8.21 -2.81
N MET A 263 -6.77 -7.27 -2.36
CA MET A 263 -7.88 -6.74 -3.16
C MET A 263 -7.42 -5.89 -4.36
N GLN A 264 -6.20 -5.34 -4.35
CA GLN A 264 -5.64 -4.59 -5.49
C GLN A 264 -5.09 -5.50 -6.61
N LYS A 265 -4.76 -6.77 -6.31
CA LYS A 265 -4.26 -7.74 -7.30
C LYS A 265 -5.35 -8.41 -8.13
N GLU A 266 -6.62 -8.32 -7.73
CA GLU A 266 -7.75 -8.61 -8.61
C GLU A 266 -7.92 -7.44 -9.60
N LYS A 267 -7.23 -7.56 -10.74
CA LYS A 267 -7.23 -6.68 -11.92
C LYS A 267 -8.39 -5.67 -11.95
N SER A 268 -8.07 -4.37 -11.85
CA SER A 268 -8.59 -3.14 -12.51
C SER A 268 -10.08 -2.96 -12.90
N LYS A 269 -10.93 -3.98 -12.93
CA LYS A 269 -12.38 -3.93 -13.14
C LYS A 269 -13.13 -4.12 -11.82
N THR A 270 -12.54 -4.86 -10.89
CA THR A 270 -13.14 -5.29 -9.62
C THR A 270 -13.48 -4.14 -8.66
N ILE A 271 -12.66 -3.09 -8.63
CA ILE A 271 -12.80 -2.01 -7.63
C ILE A 271 -13.80 -0.92 -8.07
N ALA A 272 -14.24 -0.93 -9.33
CA ALA A 272 -15.19 0.08 -9.83
C ALA A 272 -16.59 -0.04 -9.22
N ASN A 273 -17.00 -1.28 -8.85
CA ASN A 273 -18.29 -1.60 -8.25
C ASN A 273 -18.09 -2.00 -6.78
N THR A 274 -17.34 -1.16 -6.06
CA THR A 274 -17.14 -1.31 -4.63
C THR A 274 -17.76 -0.09 -3.97
N TYR A 275 -18.61 -0.32 -2.98
CA TYR A 275 -19.25 0.71 -2.18
C TYR A 275 -18.98 0.39 -0.72
N VAL A 276 -17.86 0.89 -0.19
CA VAL A 276 -17.45 0.60 1.19
C VAL A 276 -17.19 1.88 1.96
N ARG A 277 -17.64 1.94 3.21
CA ARG A 277 -17.26 3.01 4.15
C ARG A 277 -15.87 2.76 4.70
N LEU A 278 -15.05 3.79 4.68
CA LEU A 278 -13.68 3.77 5.20
C LEU A 278 -13.61 4.50 6.54
N PHE A 279 -13.18 3.81 7.61
CA PHE A 279 -13.00 4.40 8.95
C PHE A 279 -11.52 4.72 9.22
N CYS A 280 -11.23 5.92 9.74
CA CYS A 280 -9.88 6.31 10.20
C CYS A 280 -9.59 5.73 11.58
N ASN A 281 -8.55 4.90 11.69
CA ASN A 281 -7.82 4.77 12.95
C ASN A 281 -6.51 5.56 12.82
N GLY A 282 -5.86 5.92 13.93
CA GLY A 282 -4.64 6.75 13.93
C GLY A 282 -3.47 6.23 13.08
N ASN A 283 -3.60 5.04 12.48
CA ASN A 283 -2.59 4.36 11.67
C ASN A 283 -3.09 4.00 10.24
N GLY A 284 -4.22 4.57 9.79
CA GLY A 284 -4.75 4.40 8.42
C GLY A 284 -6.27 4.24 8.33
N ARG A 285 -6.80 4.14 7.11
CA ARG A 285 -8.24 3.83 6.89
C ARG A 285 -8.47 2.34 6.63
N VAL A 286 -9.46 1.77 7.31
CA VAL A 286 -9.90 0.37 7.16
C VAL A 286 -11.30 0.35 6.57
N ILE A 287 -11.61 -0.62 5.71
CA ILE A 287 -12.99 -0.89 5.29
C ILE A 287 -13.79 -1.27 6.55
N ASN A 288 -14.79 -0.45 6.86
CA ASN A 288 -15.67 -0.64 8.00
C ASN A 288 -16.88 -1.50 7.62
N GLU A 289 -17.55 -1.13 6.52
CA GLU A 289 -18.75 -1.82 6.04
C GLU A 289 -19.00 -1.53 4.55
N GLY A 290 -19.69 -2.43 3.86
CA GLY A 290 -20.18 -2.23 2.50
C GLY A 290 -20.12 -3.48 1.63
N VAL A 291 -20.37 -3.28 0.34
CA VAL A 291 -20.45 -4.34 -0.68
C VAL A 291 -19.36 -4.17 -1.73
N ILE A 292 -18.81 -5.32 -2.15
CA ILE A 292 -17.68 -5.45 -3.07
C ILE A 292 -18.05 -6.48 -4.13
N GLU A 293 -18.16 -6.06 -5.40
CA GLU A 293 -18.23 -7.01 -6.51
C GLU A 293 -16.81 -7.44 -6.90
N TYR A 294 -16.42 -8.68 -6.58
CA TYR A 294 -15.03 -9.10 -6.73
C TYR A 294 -14.74 -9.94 -8.01
N LYS A 295 -15.79 -10.55 -8.57
CA LYS A 295 -15.80 -11.22 -9.88
C LYS A 295 -17.19 -11.05 -10.48
N ASN A 296 -17.33 -11.24 -11.79
CA ASN A 296 -18.64 -11.15 -12.45
C ASN A 296 -19.68 -12.01 -11.71
N HIS A 297 -20.76 -11.37 -11.25
CA HIS A 297 -21.83 -11.97 -10.44
C HIS A 297 -21.46 -12.41 -9.01
N ARG A 298 -20.22 -12.19 -8.55
CA ARG A 298 -19.80 -12.53 -7.19
C ARG A 298 -19.66 -11.29 -6.33
N MET A 299 -20.43 -11.27 -5.26
CA MET A 299 -20.49 -10.17 -4.33
C MET A 299 -20.02 -10.58 -2.96
N LYS A 300 -19.40 -9.64 -2.27
CA LYS A 300 -18.95 -9.76 -0.89
C LYS A 300 -19.51 -8.59 -0.10
N GLU A 301 -20.31 -8.88 0.91
CA GLU A 301 -20.63 -7.94 1.96
C GLU A 301 -19.62 -8.06 3.09
N VAL A 302 -19.20 -6.91 3.62
CA VAL A 302 -18.42 -6.79 4.84
C VAL A 302 -19.18 -5.85 5.77
N CYS A 303 -19.37 -6.23 7.02
CA CYS A 303 -19.75 -5.30 8.09
C CYS A 303 -18.97 -5.65 9.36
N LYS A 304 -19.24 -4.95 10.46
CA LYS A 304 -18.54 -5.16 11.74
C LYS A 304 -18.71 -6.57 12.31
N GLU A 305 -19.84 -7.20 12.03
CA GLU A 305 -20.26 -8.45 12.67
C GLU A 305 -20.17 -9.66 11.74
N ARG A 306 -20.23 -9.44 10.43
CA ARG A 306 -20.20 -10.54 9.45
C ARG A 306 -19.52 -10.19 8.14
N VAL A 307 -19.11 -11.25 7.45
CA VAL A 307 -18.66 -11.21 6.05
C VAL A 307 -19.45 -12.27 5.29
N VAL A 308 -20.13 -11.87 4.22
CA VAL A 308 -20.93 -12.79 3.40
C VAL A 308 -20.42 -12.73 1.98
N MET A 309 -20.19 -13.89 1.35
CA MET A 309 -19.85 -14.00 -0.06
C MET A 309 -20.89 -14.82 -0.79
N VAL A 310 -21.38 -14.28 -1.90
CA VAL A 310 -22.46 -14.88 -2.68
C VAL A 310 -22.13 -14.89 -4.17
N ASP A 311 -22.77 -15.79 -4.89
CA ASP A 311 -22.86 -15.77 -6.34
C ASP A 311 -24.30 -15.40 -6.72
N THR A 312 -24.48 -14.16 -7.16
CA THR A 312 -25.79 -13.58 -7.53
C THR A 312 -26.42 -14.25 -8.74
N GLN A 313 -25.63 -14.93 -9.58
CA GLN A 313 -26.14 -15.63 -10.76
C GLN A 313 -26.69 -17.01 -10.39
N SER A 314 -25.95 -17.79 -9.60
CA SER A 314 -26.44 -19.09 -9.12
C SER A 314 -27.38 -18.96 -7.92
N LYS A 315 -27.51 -17.76 -7.33
CA LYS A 315 -28.27 -17.51 -6.10
C LYS A 315 -27.75 -18.33 -4.91
N GLU A 316 -26.44 -18.53 -4.83
CA GLU A 316 -25.80 -19.37 -3.80
C GLU A 316 -24.95 -18.54 -2.85
N VAL A 317 -24.99 -18.89 -1.56
CA VAL A 317 -24.01 -18.42 -0.57
C VAL A 317 -22.75 -19.27 -0.69
N LEU A 318 -21.63 -18.60 -0.95
CA LEU A 318 -20.32 -19.24 -1.06
C LEU A 318 -19.68 -19.40 0.32
N GLN A 319 -19.68 -18.32 1.10
CA GLN A 319 -19.09 -18.30 2.44
C GLN A 319 -19.80 -17.33 3.37
N VAL A 320 -19.83 -17.68 4.66
CA VAL A 320 -20.20 -16.79 5.76
C VAL A 320 -19.06 -16.82 6.78
N ASN A 321 -18.54 -15.65 7.14
CA ASN A 321 -17.44 -15.48 8.09
C ASN A 321 -16.16 -16.30 7.79
N GLY A 322 -15.93 -16.62 6.51
CA GLY A 322 -14.77 -17.39 6.05
C GLY A 322 -15.00 -18.90 6.01
N GLU A 323 -16.12 -19.38 6.53
CA GLU A 323 -16.52 -20.78 6.46
C GLU A 323 -17.34 -21.04 5.19
N ASN A 324 -17.13 -22.18 4.53
CA ASN A 324 -17.95 -22.56 3.38
C ASN A 324 -19.34 -22.95 3.88
N ALA A 325 -20.38 -22.46 3.21
CA ALA A 325 -21.75 -22.72 3.59
C ALA A 325 -22.24 -24.10 3.09
N THR A 326 -21.58 -25.19 3.52
CA THR A 326 -21.83 -26.55 3.02
C THR A 326 -23.03 -27.25 3.65
N GLU A 327 -23.59 -26.71 4.73
CA GLU A 327 -24.70 -27.30 5.49
C GLU A 327 -26.03 -26.55 5.27
N ILE A 328 -26.11 -25.70 4.26
CA ILE A 328 -27.34 -25.01 3.89
C ILE A 328 -28.39 -26.04 3.44
N GLN A 329 -29.57 -25.96 4.06
CA GLN A 329 -30.76 -26.65 3.61
C GLN A 329 -31.48 -25.76 2.59
N HIS A 330 -31.75 -26.31 1.41
CA HIS A 330 -32.37 -25.55 0.31
C HIS A 330 -33.88 -25.72 0.27
N ASN A 331 -34.60 -24.65 -0.08
CA ASN A 331 -36.06 -24.63 -0.26
C ASN A 331 -36.83 -25.06 1.00
N VAL A 332 -36.37 -24.61 2.17
CA VAL A 332 -37.03 -24.82 3.45
C VAL A 332 -38.09 -23.75 3.66
N VAL A 333 -39.21 -24.15 4.25
CA VAL A 333 -40.24 -23.25 4.76
C VAL A 333 -39.99 -23.11 6.27
N LEU A 334 -39.63 -21.91 6.71
CA LEU A 334 -39.25 -21.59 8.07
C LEU A 334 -40.16 -20.48 8.62
N ASP A 335 -40.88 -20.76 9.69
CA ASP A 335 -41.65 -19.75 10.41
C ASP A 335 -40.67 -18.85 11.19
N LEU A 336 -40.75 -17.54 10.98
CA LEU A 336 -39.83 -16.55 11.56
C LEU A 336 -40.31 -16.04 12.92
N ASP A 337 -41.63 -16.01 13.13
CA ASP A 337 -42.26 -15.60 14.38
C ASP A 337 -43.60 -16.31 14.63
N ASP A 338 -44.19 -16.03 15.79
CA ASP A 338 -45.50 -16.55 16.19
C ASP A 338 -46.67 -15.78 15.54
N GLU A 339 -46.40 -14.67 14.84
CA GLU A 339 -47.41 -13.81 14.20
C GLU A 339 -47.73 -14.28 12.76
N GLY A 340 -46.86 -15.09 12.17
CA GLY A 340 -47.07 -15.74 10.88
C GLY A 340 -46.09 -15.29 9.79
N GLU A 341 -45.06 -14.52 10.12
CA GLU A 341 -43.98 -14.20 9.18
C GLU A 341 -43.22 -15.49 8.82
N ARG A 342 -42.89 -15.63 7.53
CA ARG A 342 -42.30 -16.87 7.01
C ARG A 342 -41.22 -16.63 5.99
N TRP A 343 -40.18 -17.46 6.03
CA TRP A 343 -39.12 -17.54 5.05
C TRP A 343 -39.25 -18.82 4.22
N GLU A 344 -39.17 -18.68 2.90
CA GLU A 344 -39.12 -19.80 1.95
C GLU A 344 -37.81 -19.72 1.16
N GLY A 345 -36.83 -20.55 1.52
CA GLY A 345 -35.52 -20.49 0.88
C GLY A 345 -34.44 -21.27 1.60
N ASP A 346 -33.22 -20.78 1.48
CA ASP A 346 -32.04 -21.37 2.08
C ASP A 346 -31.98 -21.10 3.60
N VAL A 347 -31.68 -22.14 4.38
CA VAL A 347 -31.66 -22.11 5.85
C VAL A 347 -30.39 -22.78 6.39
N LEU A 348 -29.77 -22.18 7.41
CA LEU A 348 -28.65 -22.74 8.16
C LEU A 348 -28.93 -22.55 9.66
N ASN A 349 -28.82 -23.61 10.46
CA ASN A 349 -29.08 -23.58 11.91
C ASN A 349 -30.45 -22.99 12.28
N ASP A 350 -31.51 -23.37 11.54
CA ASP A 350 -32.88 -22.87 11.72
C ASP A 350 -33.03 -21.34 11.55
N GLU A 351 -32.10 -20.69 10.85
CA GLU A 351 -32.17 -19.28 10.48
C GLU A 351 -32.03 -19.10 8.95
N PRO A 352 -32.63 -18.05 8.36
CA PRO A 352 -32.42 -17.70 6.96
C PRO A 352 -30.93 -17.55 6.65
N CYS A 353 -30.41 -18.29 5.67
CA CYS A 353 -29.01 -18.21 5.27
C CYS A 353 -28.86 -18.57 3.80
N GLY A 354 -29.15 -17.60 2.94
CA GLY A 354 -29.00 -17.70 1.50
C GLY A 354 -30.16 -17.07 0.75
N TRP A 355 -30.45 -17.59 -0.45
CA TRP A 355 -31.49 -17.00 -1.28
C TRP A 355 -32.86 -17.52 -0.88
N GLY A 356 -33.86 -16.62 -0.85
CA GLY A 356 -35.24 -17.00 -0.56
C GLY A 356 -36.22 -15.86 -0.69
N VAL A 357 -37.45 -16.12 -0.24
CA VAL A 357 -38.58 -15.20 -0.22
C VAL A 357 -39.10 -15.07 1.20
N MET A 358 -39.28 -13.84 1.68
CA MET A 358 -39.91 -13.54 2.96
C MET A 358 -41.35 -13.10 2.73
N TYR A 359 -42.27 -13.63 3.55
CA TYR A 359 -43.68 -13.29 3.57
C TYR A 359 -44.06 -12.69 4.92
N ASP A 360 -44.99 -11.74 4.91
CA ASP A 360 -45.63 -11.22 6.14
C ASP A 360 -46.74 -12.15 6.65
N ASP A 361 -47.34 -11.78 7.79
CA ASP A 361 -48.45 -12.44 8.46
C ASP A 361 -49.72 -12.61 7.60
N GLU A 362 -49.89 -11.79 6.57
CA GLU A 362 -50.95 -11.88 5.57
C GLU A 362 -50.57 -12.73 4.34
N ASN A 363 -49.43 -13.43 4.40
CA ASN A 363 -48.87 -14.25 3.30
C ASN A 363 -48.61 -13.42 2.03
N ARG A 364 -48.21 -12.14 2.18
CA ARG A 364 -47.79 -11.25 1.10
C ARG A 364 -46.27 -11.20 1.03
N MET A 365 -45.72 -11.17 -0.18
CA MET A 365 -44.27 -11.09 -0.37
C MET A 365 -43.72 -9.74 0.09
N VAL A 366 -42.70 -9.77 0.95
CA VAL A 366 -42.04 -8.57 1.50
C VAL A 366 -40.63 -8.42 0.92
N TYR A 367 -39.92 -9.53 0.74
CA TYR A 367 -38.54 -9.54 0.24
C TYR A 367 -38.23 -10.79 -0.57
N GLU A 368 -37.42 -10.65 -1.62
CA GLU A 368 -36.79 -11.76 -2.36
C GLU A 368 -35.30 -11.44 -2.52
N GLY A 369 -34.41 -12.27 -1.99
CA GLY A 369 -32.97 -12.03 -2.13
C GLY A 369 -32.12 -12.84 -1.17
N PHE A 370 -30.86 -12.44 -1.02
CA PHE A 370 -29.99 -13.04 -0.01
C PHE A 370 -30.32 -12.49 1.38
N ARG A 371 -30.40 -13.39 2.36
CA ARG A 371 -30.61 -13.08 3.78
C ARG A 371 -29.70 -13.94 4.66
N VAL A 372 -29.18 -13.36 5.74
CA VAL A 372 -28.43 -14.09 6.78
C VAL A 372 -28.99 -13.65 8.13
N GLY A 373 -29.65 -14.56 8.84
CA GLY A 373 -30.42 -14.26 10.04
C GLY A 373 -31.59 -13.31 9.74
N ASP A 374 -31.60 -12.17 10.41
CA ASP A 374 -32.64 -11.14 10.34
C ASP A 374 -32.36 -10.01 9.34
N VAL A 375 -31.25 -10.09 8.60
CA VAL A 375 -30.79 -9.00 7.73
C VAL A 375 -30.63 -9.40 6.27
N ASN A 376 -31.03 -8.48 5.40
CA ASN A 376 -30.81 -8.57 3.95
C ASN A 376 -29.35 -8.25 3.65
N VAL A 377 -28.74 -9.06 2.78
CA VAL A 377 -27.31 -8.99 2.47
C VAL A 377 -27.06 -9.02 0.97
N CYS A 378 -25.94 -8.48 0.52
CA CYS A 378 -25.46 -8.48 -0.88
C CYS A 378 -26.44 -7.94 -1.94
N TYR A 379 -27.50 -8.67 -2.30
CA TYR A 379 -28.44 -8.33 -3.37
C TYR A 379 -29.84 -8.89 -3.09
N GLY A 380 -30.87 -8.12 -3.44
CA GLY A 380 -32.26 -8.54 -3.28
C GLY A 380 -33.27 -7.47 -3.70
N ARG A 381 -34.55 -7.80 -3.53
CA ARG A 381 -35.72 -7.00 -3.89
C ARG A 381 -36.66 -6.87 -2.71
N SER A 382 -37.08 -5.66 -2.36
CA SER A 382 -38.19 -5.42 -1.43
C SER A 382 -39.48 -5.09 -2.19
N TYR A 383 -40.62 -5.27 -1.54
CA TYR A 383 -41.93 -5.11 -2.16
C TYR A 383 -42.86 -4.23 -1.31
N TYR A 384 -43.69 -3.43 -1.98
CA TYR A 384 -44.93 -2.93 -1.41
C TYR A 384 -45.90 -4.10 -1.24
N SER A 385 -45.83 -4.78 -0.10
CA SER A 385 -46.48 -6.09 0.12
C SER A 385 -47.99 -6.08 -0.16
N ASP A 386 -48.67 -4.98 0.16
CA ASP A 386 -50.12 -4.82 -0.04
C ASP A 386 -50.57 -4.82 -1.50
N ILE A 387 -49.66 -4.54 -2.44
CA ILE A 387 -49.94 -4.48 -3.88
C ILE A 387 -49.02 -5.36 -4.73
N GLY A 388 -48.03 -6.03 -4.12
CA GLY A 388 -47.08 -6.92 -4.80
C GLY A 388 -46.16 -6.23 -5.81
N VAL A 389 -45.98 -4.91 -5.69
CA VAL A 389 -45.11 -4.12 -6.58
C VAL A 389 -43.73 -4.03 -5.95
N VAL A 390 -42.66 -4.25 -6.74
CA VAL A 390 -41.27 -4.08 -6.28
C VAL A 390 -41.10 -2.63 -5.80
N GLU A 391 -40.61 -2.45 -4.58
CA GLU A 391 -40.26 -1.15 -4.01
C GLU A 391 -38.80 -0.80 -4.34
N TYR A 392 -37.90 -1.77 -4.16
CA TYR A 392 -36.47 -1.60 -4.40
C TYR A 392 -35.88 -2.88 -4.97
N GLU A 393 -34.95 -2.75 -5.91
CA GLU A 393 -34.11 -3.82 -6.42
C GLU A 393 -32.67 -3.33 -6.44
N GLY A 394 -31.77 -4.03 -5.74
CA GLY A 394 -30.37 -3.64 -5.76
C GLY A 394 -29.54 -4.30 -4.68
N GLU A 395 -28.40 -3.67 -4.40
CA GLU A 395 -27.46 -4.18 -3.41
C GLU A 395 -27.91 -3.81 -1.98
N TRP A 396 -27.55 -4.68 -1.04
CA TRP A 396 -27.88 -4.56 0.38
C TRP A 396 -26.62 -4.73 1.23
N CYS A 397 -26.52 -3.96 2.30
CA CYS A 397 -25.51 -4.13 3.33
C CYS A 397 -26.15 -3.89 4.68
N ASN A 398 -26.15 -4.91 5.55
CA ASN A 398 -26.76 -4.82 6.87
C ASN A 398 -28.22 -4.35 6.89
N GLY A 399 -29.03 -4.94 6.01
CA GLY A 399 -30.45 -4.63 5.92
C GLY A 399 -30.77 -3.26 5.33
N LYS A 400 -29.75 -2.52 4.86
CA LYS A 400 -29.91 -1.18 4.28
C LYS A 400 -29.58 -1.19 2.81
N ARG A 401 -30.24 -0.30 2.06
CA ARG A 401 -29.96 -0.09 0.63
C ARG A 401 -28.54 0.43 0.48
N TRP A 402 -27.79 -0.21 -0.40
CA TRP A 402 -26.38 0.04 -0.61
C TRP A 402 -26.04 -0.14 -2.08
N GLY A 403 -24.90 0.39 -2.52
CA GLY A 403 -24.37 0.16 -3.87
C GLY A 403 -25.34 0.50 -4.99
N ARG A 404 -25.32 -0.21 -6.12
CA ARG A 404 -26.24 0.09 -7.23
C ARG A 404 -27.65 -0.44 -6.92
N GLY A 405 -28.67 0.40 -7.14
CA GLY A 405 -30.06 -0.03 -6.96
C GLY A 405 -31.09 0.89 -7.60
N VAL A 406 -32.28 0.33 -7.86
CA VAL A 406 -33.43 0.98 -8.45
C VAL A 406 -34.56 1.01 -7.42
N GLN A 407 -35.12 2.19 -7.18
CA GLN A 407 -36.34 2.37 -6.39
C GLN A 407 -37.51 2.65 -7.33
N TYR A 408 -38.66 2.08 -7.02
CA TYR A 408 -39.90 2.23 -7.77
C TYR A 408 -41.00 2.84 -6.89
N ASP A 409 -41.98 3.47 -7.52
CA ASP A 409 -43.22 3.90 -6.87
C ASP A 409 -44.23 2.75 -6.80
N ARG A 410 -45.37 3.00 -6.14
CA ARG A 410 -46.46 2.03 -6.01
C ARG A 410 -47.16 1.69 -7.34
N SER A 411 -46.84 2.37 -8.44
CA SER A 411 -47.31 2.05 -9.79
C SER A 411 -46.26 1.30 -10.62
N GLY A 412 -45.08 1.04 -10.05
CA GLY A 412 -43.96 0.39 -10.72
C GLY A 412 -43.10 1.33 -11.58
N ASN A 413 -43.27 2.65 -11.48
CA ASN A 413 -42.41 3.59 -12.21
C ASN A 413 -41.12 3.83 -11.43
N THR A 414 -39.99 3.95 -12.14
CA THR A 414 -38.69 4.27 -11.54
C THR A 414 -38.73 5.65 -10.87
N VAL A 415 -38.47 5.66 -9.56
CA VAL A 415 -38.29 6.87 -8.74
C VAL A 415 -36.82 7.28 -8.73
N PHE A 416 -35.93 6.30 -8.64
CA PHE A 416 -34.48 6.51 -8.61
C PHE A 416 -33.75 5.31 -9.20
N ASP A 417 -32.70 5.57 -9.98
CA ASP A 417 -31.83 4.55 -10.56
C ASP A 417 -30.36 4.99 -10.40
N GLY A 418 -29.75 4.60 -9.29
CA GLY A 418 -28.54 5.25 -8.78
C GLY A 418 -27.78 4.42 -7.76
N GLU A 419 -26.73 5.02 -7.23
CA GLU A 419 -25.94 4.46 -6.14
C GLU A 419 -26.51 4.87 -4.78
N TRP A 420 -26.49 3.95 -3.82
CA TRP A 420 -27.02 4.07 -2.47
C TRP A 420 -25.91 3.87 -1.43
N LEU A 421 -26.06 4.52 -0.29
CA LEU A 421 -25.23 4.29 0.88
C LEU A 421 -26.12 4.47 2.11
N ASN A 422 -26.37 3.38 2.84
CA ASN A 422 -27.11 3.43 4.11
C ASN A 422 -28.47 4.13 3.94
N ASP A 423 -29.26 3.65 2.97
CA ASP A 423 -30.61 4.15 2.63
C ASP A 423 -30.69 5.57 2.05
N GLU A 424 -29.55 6.22 1.83
CA GLU A 424 -29.47 7.53 1.18
C GLU A 424 -28.85 7.41 -0.21
N HIS A 425 -29.20 8.34 -1.10
CA HIS A 425 -28.55 8.44 -2.41
C HIS A 425 -27.08 8.85 -2.22
N LEU A 426 -26.17 8.11 -2.84
CA LEU A 426 -24.73 8.28 -2.69
C LEU A 426 -24.29 9.67 -3.20
N GLN A 427 -23.62 10.43 -2.33
CA GLN A 427 -22.94 11.65 -2.75
C GLN A 427 -21.55 11.34 -3.32
N LYS A 428 -21.30 11.82 -4.54
CA LYS A 428 -20.01 11.69 -5.22
C LYS A 428 -18.98 12.74 -4.79
N ARG A 429 -19.46 13.81 -4.15
CA ARG A 429 -18.63 14.85 -3.53
C ARG A 429 -18.64 14.67 -2.03
N VAL A 430 -17.47 14.55 -1.41
CA VAL A 430 -17.32 14.52 0.04
C VAL A 430 -16.58 15.76 0.51
N GLU A 431 -17.15 16.41 1.52
CA GLU A 431 -16.55 17.55 2.19
C GLU A 431 -16.06 17.16 3.59
N VAL A 432 -14.77 17.35 3.79
CA VAL A 432 -14.07 17.05 5.02
C VAL A 432 -13.76 18.37 5.72
N THR A 433 -14.23 18.49 6.95
CA THR A 433 -14.09 19.66 7.82
C THR A 433 -13.36 19.29 9.09
N SER A 434 -12.90 20.28 9.85
CA SER A 434 -12.34 20.05 11.18
C SER A 434 -13.32 19.36 12.14
N ALA A 435 -14.63 19.58 11.96
CA ALA A 435 -15.67 18.97 12.79
C ALA A 435 -15.91 17.48 12.47
N ASN A 436 -15.71 17.06 11.22
CA ASN A 436 -16.01 15.68 10.79
C ASN A 436 -14.76 14.87 10.40
N TRP A 437 -13.54 15.41 10.48
CA TRP A 437 -12.32 14.73 10.01
C TRP A 437 -12.17 13.28 10.49
N ASN A 438 -12.52 13.01 11.76
CA ASN A 438 -12.44 11.66 12.36
C ASN A 438 -13.68 10.79 12.13
N SER A 439 -14.80 11.37 11.69
CA SER A 439 -16.09 10.68 11.51
C SER A 439 -16.60 10.71 10.07
N VAL A 440 -15.89 11.37 9.15
CA VAL A 440 -16.35 11.56 7.77
C VAL A 440 -16.37 10.22 7.05
N GLU A 441 -17.59 9.86 6.64
CA GLU A 441 -17.84 8.66 5.85
C GLU A 441 -17.33 8.89 4.43
N ILE A 442 -16.31 8.11 4.05
CA ILE A 442 -15.77 8.14 2.70
C ILE A 442 -16.04 6.79 2.08
N ASN A 443 -16.58 6.83 0.87
CA ASN A 443 -16.79 5.66 0.04
C ASN A 443 -15.85 5.65 -1.18
N THR A 444 -15.70 4.49 -1.79
CA THR A 444 -14.80 4.24 -2.94
C THR A 444 -15.30 4.82 -4.27
N ALA A 445 -16.58 5.19 -4.35
CA ALA A 445 -17.22 5.75 -5.54
C ALA A 445 -17.19 7.29 -5.58
N ILE A 446 -16.54 7.95 -4.61
CA ILE A 446 -16.39 9.41 -4.64
C ILE A 446 -15.57 9.85 -5.85
N GLU A 447 -16.02 10.93 -6.48
CA GLU A 447 -15.36 11.56 -7.63
C GLU A 447 -14.67 12.87 -7.22
N GLU A 448 -15.12 13.51 -6.14
CA GLU A 448 -14.57 14.75 -5.63
C GLU A 448 -14.38 14.72 -4.10
N LEU A 449 -13.17 15.02 -3.66
CA LEU A 449 -12.80 15.11 -2.25
C LEU A 449 -12.35 16.53 -1.94
N CYS A 450 -13.09 17.22 -1.08
CA CYS A 450 -12.82 18.59 -0.68
C CYS A 450 -12.47 18.66 0.80
N TYR A 451 -11.33 19.24 1.14
CA TYR A 451 -11.03 19.65 2.51
C TYR A 451 -11.39 21.12 2.67
N SER A 452 -12.27 21.44 3.63
CA SER A 452 -12.69 22.81 3.89
C SER A 452 -11.54 23.63 4.46
N ASN A 453 -11.64 24.96 4.34
CA ASN A 453 -10.68 25.87 4.96
C ASN A 453 -10.60 25.63 6.48
N VAL A 454 -9.44 25.96 7.05
CA VAL A 454 -9.18 26.00 8.51
C VAL A 454 -9.10 24.62 9.17
N SER A 455 -7.87 24.13 9.18
CA SER A 455 -7.25 23.18 10.13
C SER A 455 -7.97 21.85 10.32
N VAL A 456 -8.05 21.09 9.24
CA VAL A 456 -7.89 19.65 9.34
C VAL A 456 -6.50 19.35 9.94
N CYS A 457 -6.49 18.80 11.17
CA CYS A 457 -5.27 18.38 11.88
C CYS A 457 -4.99 16.90 11.58
N GLY A 458 -3.88 16.60 10.90
CA GLY A 458 -3.47 15.22 10.58
C GLY A 458 -2.71 15.12 9.26
N GLU A 459 -2.48 13.89 8.80
CA GLU A 459 -1.97 13.64 7.45
C GLU A 459 -3.13 13.58 6.43
N PRO A 460 -2.91 13.97 5.16
CA PRO A 460 -3.90 13.78 4.10
C PRO A 460 -4.36 12.33 3.98
N LEU A 461 -5.56 12.14 3.42
CA LEU A 461 -6.11 10.80 3.27
C LEU A 461 -5.27 9.95 2.33
N CYS A 462 -5.15 8.65 2.64
CA CYS A 462 -4.59 7.70 1.70
C CYS A 462 -5.54 7.53 0.51
N TYR A 463 -5.18 8.14 -0.62
CA TYR A 463 -6.00 8.17 -1.84
C TYR A 463 -6.01 6.85 -2.62
N SER A 464 -5.22 5.85 -2.22
CA SER A 464 -5.03 4.59 -2.96
C SER A 464 -6.31 3.78 -3.14
N PHE A 465 -7.33 4.00 -2.30
CA PHE A 465 -8.62 3.31 -2.36
C PHE A 465 -9.66 4.04 -3.21
N LEU A 466 -9.38 5.28 -3.62
CA LEU A 466 -10.36 6.16 -4.25
C LEU A 466 -10.20 6.14 -5.77
N TYR A 467 -10.47 4.99 -6.39
CA TYR A 467 -10.25 4.78 -7.82
C TYR A 467 -11.14 5.64 -8.72
N SER A 468 -12.32 6.03 -8.23
CA SER A 468 -13.25 6.91 -8.94
C SER A 468 -12.89 8.39 -8.79
N LEU A 469 -11.91 8.73 -7.96
CA LEU A 469 -11.55 10.10 -7.66
C LEU A 469 -11.01 10.82 -8.91
N ARG A 470 -11.64 11.96 -9.23
CA ARG A 470 -11.30 12.85 -10.35
C ARG A 470 -10.74 14.18 -9.85
N SER A 471 -11.19 14.66 -8.70
CA SER A 471 -10.86 15.99 -8.17
C SER A 471 -10.45 15.90 -6.71
N ILE A 472 -9.27 16.43 -6.38
CA ILE A 472 -8.84 16.66 -5.00
C ILE A 472 -8.71 18.16 -4.81
N VAL A 473 -9.45 18.70 -3.84
CA VAL A 473 -9.42 20.12 -3.49
C VAL A 473 -9.05 20.24 -2.02
N ILE A 474 -7.89 20.82 -1.73
CA ILE A 474 -7.47 21.17 -0.38
C ILE A 474 -7.69 22.67 -0.23
N GLY A 475 -8.56 23.06 0.71
CA GLY A 475 -8.81 24.46 1.05
C GLY A 475 -7.64 25.13 1.74
N ASP A 476 -7.82 26.38 2.14
CA ASP A 476 -6.81 27.17 2.83
C ASP A 476 -6.55 26.62 4.25
N ASP A 477 -5.32 26.79 4.76
CA ASP A 477 -4.93 26.51 6.14
C ASP A 477 -5.10 25.03 6.59
N CYS A 478 -4.87 24.07 5.67
CA CYS A 478 -4.97 22.64 5.94
C CYS A 478 -3.61 21.95 6.16
N PHE A 479 -3.59 20.88 6.97
CA PHE A 479 -2.45 19.98 7.13
C PHE A 479 -1.15 20.63 7.64
N ALA A 480 -1.28 21.55 8.62
CA ALA A 480 -0.12 22.02 9.37
C ALA A 480 0.60 20.82 10.01
N THR A 481 1.95 20.80 9.98
CA THR A 481 2.84 19.77 10.55
C THR A 481 3.07 18.46 9.77
N THR A 482 2.54 18.28 8.56
CA THR A 482 2.89 17.12 7.74
C THR A 482 4.31 17.29 7.17
N PRO A 483 5.29 16.40 7.43
CA PRO A 483 6.65 16.59 6.96
C PRO A 483 6.82 16.27 5.46
N SER A 484 6.05 15.32 4.91
CA SER A 484 6.12 14.98 3.49
C SER A 484 4.76 14.55 2.96
N VAL A 485 4.42 14.95 1.74
CA VAL A 485 3.17 14.53 1.09
C VAL A 485 3.43 14.08 -0.33
N THR A 486 2.89 12.92 -0.69
CA THR A 486 3.03 12.32 -2.01
C THR A 486 1.67 11.96 -2.59
N PHE A 487 1.35 12.53 -3.75
CA PHE A 487 0.23 12.14 -4.58
C PHE A 487 0.75 11.24 -5.70
N ALA A 488 0.68 9.93 -5.49
CA ALA A 488 1.22 8.97 -6.43
C ALA A 488 0.21 7.91 -6.88
N ARG A 489 0.31 7.51 -8.15
CA ARG A 489 -0.45 6.38 -8.72
C ARG A 489 -1.98 6.59 -8.65
N LEU A 490 -2.44 7.80 -8.98
CA LEU A 490 -3.88 8.14 -9.04
C LEU A 490 -4.36 8.08 -10.49
N PRO A 491 -5.01 6.98 -10.92
CA PRO A 491 -5.22 6.69 -12.35
C PRO A 491 -6.28 7.58 -13.02
N ARG A 492 -7.24 8.10 -12.24
CA ARG A 492 -8.38 8.88 -12.75
C ARG A 492 -8.42 10.34 -12.30
N VAL A 493 -7.50 10.76 -11.42
CA VAL A 493 -7.47 12.15 -10.94
C VAL A 493 -7.10 13.08 -12.08
N GLU A 494 -7.96 14.06 -12.34
CA GLU A 494 -7.86 15.07 -13.39
C GLU A 494 -7.42 16.42 -12.84
N ARG A 495 -7.79 16.75 -11.58
CA ARG A 495 -7.44 18.01 -10.93
C ARG A 495 -6.92 17.80 -9.51
N LEU A 496 -5.82 18.48 -9.18
CA LEU A 496 -5.28 18.60 -7.83
C LEU A 496 -5.11 20.08 -7.50
N LEU A 497 -5.95 20.60 -6.61
CA LEU A 497 -5.98 22.00 -6.21
C LEU A 497 -5.62 22.09 -4.73
N ILE A 498 -4.59 22.87 -4.40
CA ILE A 498 -4.14 23.11 -3.03
C ILE A 498 -4.22 24.60 -2.75
N GLY A 499 -4.95 24.97 -1.71
CA GLY A 499 -5.15 26.34 -1.26
C GLY A 499 -3.89 26.98 -0.69
N ARG A 500 -4.10 28.04 0.08
CA ARG A 500 -3.04 28.84 0.71
C ARG A 500 -2.70 28.34 2.10
N HIS A 501 -1.46 28.55 2.53
CA HIS A 501 -0.96 28.16 3.86
C HIS A 501 -1.13 26.67 4.21
N CYS A 502 -1.21 25.79 3.21
CA CYS A 502 -1.29 24.35 3.44
C CYS A 502 0.10 23.76 3.68
N PHE A 503 0.23 22.71 4.50
CA PHE A 503 1.52 22.01 4.67
C PHE A 503 2.68 22.93 5.09
N SER A 504 2.38 23.93 5.93
CA SER A 504 3.38 24.87 6.46
C SER A 504 3.93 24.32 7.77
N VAL A 505 5.09 23.65 7.72
CA VAL A 505 5.80 23.17 8.93
C VAL A 505 6.51 24.37 9.58
N GLU A 506 6.50 24.47 10.90
CA GLU A 506 7.07 25.63 11.62
C GLU A 506 8.61 25.72 11.52
N ASP A 507 9.29 24.59 11.33
CA ASP A 507 10.76 24.49 11.24
C ASP A 507 11.22 23.88 9.91
N GLU A 508 12.37 24.35 9.40
CA GLU A 508 13.07 23.74 8.26
C GLU A 508 13.48 22.31 8.60
N GLN A 509 12.85 21.32 7.96
CA GLN A 509 13.25 19.91 8.05
C GLN A 509 13.88 19.48 6.73
N ASP A 510 15.14 19.05 6.76
CA ASP A 510 15.92 18.66 5.57
C ASP A 510 15.25 17.55 4.72
N SER A 511 14.31 16.79 5.29
CA SER A 511 13.61 15.67 4.63
C SER A 511 12.21 15.99 4.10
N SER A 512 11.74 17.25 4.14
CA SER A 512 10.37 17.56 3.75
C SER A 512 10.16 17.62 2.23
N VAL A 513 9.29 16.75 1.70
CA VAL A 513 9.10 16.57 0.26
C VAL A 513 7.63 16.63 -0.15
N PHE A 514 7.34 17.42 -1.19
CA PHE A 514 6.07 17.44 -1.90
C PHE A 514 6.28 16.74 -3.25
N SER A 515 5.55 15.64 -3.48
CA SER A 515 5.68 14.86 -4.71
C SER A 515 4.34 14.62 -5.38
N VAL A 516 4.28 14.79 -6.71
CA VAL A 516 3.16 14.36 -7.55
C VAL A 516 3.72 13.48 -8.66
N MET A 517 3.36 12.19 -8.68
CA MET A 517 3.97 11.25 -9.62
C MET A 517 3.06 10.13 -10.13
N ASN A 518 3.19 9.80 -11.41
CA ASN A 518 2.47 8.68 -12.04
C ASN A 518 0.93 8.83 -11.98
N CYS A 519 0.42 10.04 -12.20
CA CYS A 519 -1.02 10.31 -12.33
C CYS A 519 -1.35 10.58 -13.82
N PRO A 520 -1.74 9.55 -14.60
CA PRO A 520 -1.82 9.64 -16.06
C PRO A 520 -2.92 10.55 -16.60
N MET A 521 -3.96 10.83 -15.81
CA MET A 521 -5.10 11.66 -16.20
C MET A 521 -5.04 13.09 -15.65
N LEU A 522 -4.05 13.40 -14.80
CA LEU A 522 -3.95 14.72 -14.16
C LEU A 522 -3.69 15.79 -15.20
N ARG A 523 -4.60 16.75 -15.33
CA ARG A 523 -4.54 17.86 -16.30
C ARG A 523 -4.19 19.19 -15.64
N GLU A 524 -4.64 19.39 -14.40
CA GLU A 524 -4.47 20.64 -13.66
C GLU A 524 -3.85 20.39 -12.29
N LEU A 525 -2.77 21.10 -12.00
CA LEU A 525 -2.14 21.18 -10.68
C LEU A 525 -2.02 22.64 -10.26
N SER A 526 -2.65 23.01 -9.15
CA SER A 526 -2.55 24.34 -8.57
C SER A 526 -2.15 24.28 -7.10
N VAL A 527 -1.25 25.18 -6.68
CA VAL A 527 -0.80 25.35 -5.30
C VAL A 527 -0.82 26.84 -4.95
N GLY A 528 -1.56 27.21 -3.91
CA GLY A 528 -1.65 28.58 -3.40
C GLY A 528 -0.41 29.07 -2.66
N SER A 529 -0.36 30.39 -2.43
CA SER A 529 0.69 31.08 -1.67
C SER A 529 0.88 30.50 -0.26
N CYS A 530 2.11 30.61 0.28
CA CYS A 530 2.51 30.11 1.60
C CYS A 530 2.40 28.59 1.80
N SER A 531 1.87 27.83 0.85
CA SER A 531 1.78 26.38 1.00
C SER A 531 3.12 25.72 0.73
N PHE A 532 3.54 24.74 1.56
CA PHE A 532 4.84 24.05 1.49
C PHE A 532 6.07 24.92 1.84
N GLN A 533 5.88 26.03 2.55
CA GLN A 533 6.90 27.07 2.73
C GLN A 533 8.29 26.54 3.12
N HIS A 534 8.36 25.52 3.98
CA HIS A 534 9.61 24.97 4.51
C HIS A 534 9.98 23.58 3.95
N TYR A 535 9.36 23.17 2.84
CA TYR A 535 9.69 21.90 2.18
C TYR A 535 10.97 22.01 1.37
N SER A 536 11.91 21.08 1.58
CA SER A 536 13.20 21.06 0.88
C SER A 536 13.11 20.66 -0.59
N MET A 537 12.01 20.02 -1.02
CA MET A 537 11.82 19.55 -2.40
C MET A 537 10.36 19.59 -2.88
N CYS A 538 10.17 20.10 -4.10
CA CYS A 538 8.97 19.94 -4.93
C CYS A 538 9.30 19.06 -6.16
N SER A 539 8.72 17.87 -6.25
CA SER A 539 9.00 16.89 -7.32
C SER A 539 7.74 16.48 -8.08
N ILE A 540 7.63 16.87 -9.35
CA ILE A 540 6.47 16.62 -10.21
C ILE A 540 6.92 15.82 -11.44
N LYS A 541 6.50 14.55 -11.52
CA LYS A 541 7.11 13.59 -12.47
C LYS A 541 6.10 12.66 -13.12
N ASN A 542 6.34 12.29 -14.38
CA ASN A 542 5.59 11.25 -15.10
C ASN A 542 4.07 11.55 -15.16
N LEU A 543 3.72 12.73 -15.65
CA LEU A 543 2.32 13.18 -15.79
C LEU A 543 2.03 13.44 -17.28
N PRO A 544 1.67 12.39 -18.04
CA PRO A 544 1.51 12.48 -19.50
C PRO A 544 0.35 13.38 -19.95
N SER A 545 -0.62 13.66 -19.08
CA SER A 545 -1.78 14.50 -19.42
C SER A 545 -1.75 15.91 -18.82
N LEU A 546 -0.69 16.29 -18.10
CA LEU A 546 -0.66 17.58 -17.41
C LEU A 546 -0.58 18.73 -18.42
N GLU A 547 -1.58 19.62 -18.37
CA GLU A 547 -1.77 20.75 -19.27
C GLU A 547 -1.43 22.07 -18.57
N THR A 548 -1.77 22.21 -17.29
CA THR A 548 -1.53 23.42 -16.50
C THR A 548 -0.87 23.10 -15.17
N ILE A 549 0.09 23.94 -14.80
CA ILE A 549 0.74 23.93 -13.50
C ILE A 549 0.84 25.38 -12.97
N ALA A 550 0.38 25.59 -11.75
CA ALA A 550 0.49 26.86 -11.06
C ALA A 550 1.03 26.61 -9.64
N LEU A 551 2.16 27.22 -9.30
CA LEU A 551 2.82 27.04 -8.00
C LEU A 551 2.96 28.40 -7.30
N GLY A 552 2.48 28.50 -6.07
CA GLY A 552 2.50 29.72 -5.26
C GLY A 552 1.63 30.84 -5.84
N THR A 553 0.40 30.54 -6.26
CA THR A 553 -0.52 31.57 -6.77
C THR A 553 -0.90 32.58 -5.69
N ASP A 554 -1.30 33.80 -6.09
CA ASP A 554 -1.79 34.86 -5.20
C ASP A 554 -0.78 35.43 -4.18
N CYS A 555 0.53 35.28 -4.43
CA CYS A 555 1.58 35.88 -3.60
C CYS A 555 1.71 37.40 -3.85
N ALA A 556 1.42 38.23 -2.84
CA ALA A 556 1.57 39.69 -2.93
C ALA A 556 2.99 40.17 -2.57
N ASN A 557 3.70 39.45 -1.69
CA ASN A 557 5.03 39.82 -1.21
C ASN A 557 5.87 38.61 -0.77
N ALA A 558 7.15 38.85 -0.41
CA ALA A 558 8.12 37.80 -0.12
C ALA A 558 7.84 36.99 1.16
N SER A 559 7.05 37.50 2.11
CA SER A 559 6.69 36.72 3.31
C SER A 559 5.61 35.69 3.02
N GLN A 560 5.07 35.64 1.80
CA GLN A 560 4.03 34.71 1.37
C GLN A 560 4.55 33.59 0.44
N ALA A 561 5.86 33.36 0.43
CA ALA A 561 6.48 32.37 -0.45
C ALA A 561 6.06 30.93 -0.11
N SER A 562 5.78 30.12 -1.13
CA SER A 562 5.37 28.71 -0.99
C SER A 562 6.55 27.73 -0.91
N PHE A 563 7.73 28.06 -1.44
CA PHE A 563 8.88 27.15 -1.44
C PHE A 563 10.17 27.90 -1.07
N LEU A 564 10.40 28.09 0.23
CA LEU A 564 11.61 28.72 0.77
C LEU A 564 12.73 27.68 0.89
N HIS A 565 13.91 27.99 0.35
CA HIS A 565 15.07 27.09 0.29
C HIS A 565 14.80 25.73 -0.36
N SER A 566 13.80 25.66 -1.24
CA SER A 566 13.37 24.40 -1.87
C SER A 566 14.04 24.15 -3.21
N SER A 567 14.22 22.88 -3.54
CA SER A 567 14.52 22.44 -4.90
C SER A 567 13.24 22.12 -5.68
N ILE A 568 13.26 22.30 -7.00
CA ILE A 568 12.18 21.90 -7.90
C ILE A 568 12.67 20.89 -8.94
N GLU A 569 11.89 19.83 -9.15
CA GLU A 569 12.08 18.87 -10.24
C GLU A 569 10.79 18.69 -11.05
N LEU A 570 10.81 19.08 -12.31
CA LEU A 570 9.77 18.82 -13.30
C LEU A 570 10.31 17.82 -14.32
N LYS A 571 9.80 16.59 -14.35
CA LYS A 571 10.28 15.55 -15.29
C LYS A 571 9.16 14.83 -16.03
N ASN A 572 9.37 14.56 -17.31
CA ASN A 572 8.46 13.74 -18.13
C ASN A 572 7.01 14.28 -18.12
N LEU A 573 6.82 15.53 -18.54
CA LEU A 573 5.52 16.20 -18.68
C LEU A 573 5.28 16.56 -20.16
N PRO A 574 4.99 15.56 -21.03
CA PRO A 574 5.03 15.73 -22.49
C PRO A 574 3.92 16.62 -23.06
N LYS A 575 2.83 16.89 -22.33
CA LYS A 575 1.74 17.78 -22.80
C LYS A 575 1.84 19.22 -22.30
N LEU A 576 2.73 19.52 -21.35
CA LEU A 576 2.82 20.86 -20.78
C LEU A 576 3.38 21.83 -21.83
N GLU A 577 2.58 22.81 -22.26
CA GLU A 577 2.97 23.75 -23.33
C GLU A 577 3.62 25.03 -22.81
N SER A 578 3.24 25.48 -21.62
CA SER A 578 3.78 26.67 -20.98
C SER A 578 3.98 26.46 -19.49
N LEU A 579 5.05 27.04 -18.96
CA LEU A 579 5.37 27.00 -17.55
C LEU A 579 5.51 28.42 -17.01
N VAL A 580 4.71 28.75 -16.01
CA VAL A 580 4.73 30.05 -15.35
C VAL A 580 5.10 29.83 -13.88
N PHE A 581 6.13 30.52 -13.42
CA PHE A 581 6.44 30.61 -12.00
C PHE A 581 5.87 31.91 -11.44
N SER A 582 4.95 31.77 -10.48
CA SER A 582 4.28 32.90 -9.81
C SER A 582 5.27 33.72 -8.96
N PRO A 583 4.93 34.95 -8.58
CA PRO A 583 5.83 35.82 -7.83
C PRO A 583 6.23 35.16 -6.50
N PHE A 584 7.53 35.19 -6.16
CA PHE A 584 8.06 34.62 -4.91
C PHE A 584 7.84 33.11 -4.71
N SER A 585 7.39 32.36 -5.73
CA SER A 585 7.07 30.93 -5.61
C SER A 585 8.25 30.10 -5.10
N PHE A 586 9.46 30.32 -5.62
CA PHE A 586 10.69 29.67 -5.15
C PHE A 586 11.74 30.71 -4.74
N SER A 587 11.97 30.81 -3.43
CA SER A 587 12.93 31.73 -2.84
C SER A 587 14.13 30.97 -2.26
N LYS A 588 15.36 31.40 -2.56
CA LYS A 588 16.61 30.69 -2.19
C LYS A 588 16.68 29.25 -2.72
N CYS A 589 16.21 29.03 -3.94
CA CYS A 589 16.22 27.73 -4.59
C CYS A 589 17.65 27.15 -4.67
N VAL A 590 17.82 25.89 -4.27
CA VAL A 590 19.10 25.18 -4.35
C VAL A 590 19.23 24.53 -5.73
N ARG A 591 18.21 23.80 -6.19
CA ARG A 591 18.25 23.08 -7.46
C ARG A 591 16.95 23.22 -8.23
N ALA A 592 17.03 23.56 -9.52
CA ALA A 592 15.90 23.54 -10.44
C ALA A 592 16.20 22.61 -11.62
N ILE A 593 15.43 21.53 -11.76
CA ILE A 593 15.55 20.57 -12.87
C ILE A 593 14.26 20.58 -13.69
N ILE A 594 14.38 20.83 -14.99
CA ILE A 594 13.28 20.76 -15.95
C ILE A 594 13.76 19.85 -17.09
N GLU A 595 13.23 18.63 -17.16
CA GLU A 595 13.75 17.58 -18.04
C GLU A 595 12.63 16.80 -18.76
N ASN A 596 12.78 16.58 -20.07
CA ASN A 596 11.83 15.79 -20.89
C ASN A 596 10.40 16.38 -20.95
N LEU A 597 10.28 17.69 -21.16
CA LEU A 597 9.01 18.36 -21.45
C LEU A 597 8.94 18.70 -22.94
N THR A 598 8.54 17.71 -23.74
CA THR A 598 8.68 17.74 -25.20
C THR A 598 7.76 18.73 -25.93
N SER A 599 6.64 19.12 -25.31
CA SER A 599 5.72 20.13 -25.85
C SER A 599 5.95 21.55 -25.32
N LEU A 600 6.84 21.73 -24.34
CA LEU A 600 7.03 23.02 -23.69
C LEU A 600 7.59 24.05 -24.68
N THR A 601 6.90 25.18 -24.83
CA THR A 601 7.25 26.26 -25.75
C THR A 601 7.78 27.50 -25.04
N SER A 602 7.36 27.75 -23.79
CA SER A 602 7.78 28.92 -23.04
C SER A 602 7.90 28.66 -21.54
N ILE A 603 8.93 29.26 -20.93
CA ILE A 603 9.09 29.39 -19.48
C ILE A 603 9.04 30.89 -19.16
N ARG A 604 8.13 31.29 -18.27
CA ARG A 604 7.97 32.67 -17.82
C ARG A 604 8.18 32.74 -16.31
N LEU A 605 9.08 33.62 -15.88
CA LEU A 605 9.31 33.92 -14.47
C LEU A 605 8.69 35.27 -14.16
N GLU A 606 7.75 35.31 -13.23
CA GLU A 606 7.26 36.57 -12.71
C GLU A 606 8.24 37.19 -11.71
N ARG A 607 7.82 38.26 -11.02
CA ARG A 607 8.68 39.00 -10.09
C ARG A 607 9.23 38.07 -9.00
N ASN A 608 10.56 37.93 -8.94
CA ASN A 608 11.25 37.14 -7.89
C ASN A 608 10.77 35.68 -7.80
N ALA A 609 10.35 35.10 -8.92
CA ALA A 609 9.69 33.80 -8.93
C ALA A 609 10.64 32.61 -8.68
N LEU A 610 11.90 32.69 -9.13
CA LEU A 610 12.90 31.63 -8.99
C LEU A 610 14.25 32.24 -8.59
N LEU A 611 14.38 32.62 -7.32
CA LEU A 611 15.60 33.18 -6.77
C LEU A 611 16.50 32.07 -6.23
N PHE A 612 17.66 31.83 -6.84
CA PHE A 612 18.61 30.83 -6.31
C PHE A 612 19.34 31.32 -5.06
N SER A 613 19.77 30.38 -4.20
CA SER A 613 20.62 30.67 -3.06
C SER A 613 21.98 31.22 -3.52
N LEU A 614 22.45 32.25 -2.81
CA LEU A 614 23.75 32.91 -3.03
C LEU A 614 24.89 32.23 -2.25
N PHE A 615 24.56 31.41 -1.26
CA PHE A 615 25.53 30.78 -0.35
C PHE A 615 25.70 29.28 -0.61
N ASP A 616 24.68 28.64 -1.20
CA ASP A 616 24.69 27.21 -1.53
C ASP A 616 25.09 26.98 -2.98
N ASP A 617 25.58 25.77 -3.28
CA ASP A 617 26.03 25.35 -4.61
C ASP A 617 24.85 25.13 -5.58
N SER A 618 24.21 26.24 -5.94
CA SER A 618 22.93 26.26 -6.62
C SER A 618 23.03 25.87 -8.10
N THR A 619 22.05 25.10 -8.59
CA THR A 619 22.08 24.48 -9.93
C THR A 619 20.78 24.66 -10.70
N ILE A 620 20.87 25.01 -11.99
CA ILE A 620 19.76 24.90 -12.94
C ILE A 620 20.08 23.90 -14.06
N VAL A 621 19.15 22.99 -14.33
CA VAL A 621 19.23 22.01 -15.41
C VAL A 621 18.00 22.12 -16.30
N LEU A 622 18.22 22.44 -17.57
CA LEU A 622 17.20 22.37 -18.63
C LEU A 622 17.66 21.32 -19.63
N ARG A 623 16.94 20.20 -19.73
CA ARG A 623 17.32 19.08 -20.60
C ARG A 623 16.16 18.56 -21.44
N ASN A 624 16.43 18.29 -22.72
CA ASN A 624 15.48 17.68 -23.65
C ASN A 624 14.14 18.45 -23.70
N LEU A 625 14.22 19.73 -24.08
CA LEU A 625 13.07 20.63 -24.28
C LEU A 625 13.06 21.09 -25.75
N PRO A 626 12.79 20.18 -26.71
CA PRO A 626 12.99 20.42 -28.14
C PRO A 626 12.13 21.53 -28.74
N ARG A 627 11.04 21.92 -28.07
CA ARG A 627 10.11 22.97 -28.52
C ARG A 627 10.27 24.30 -27.78
N LEU A 628 11.12 24.37 -26.75
CA LEU A 628 11.26 25.56 -25.93
C LEU A 628 11.83 26.70 -26.78
N ALA A 629 11.08 27.80 -26.91
CA ALA A 629 11.45 28.95 -27.72
C ALA A 629 11.90 30.16 -26.88
N SER A 630 11.33 30.32 -25.69
CA SER A 630 11.60 31.47 -24.82
C SER A 630 11.70 31.08 -23.34
N PHE A 631 12.70 31.65 -22.67
CA PHE A 631 12.84 31.62 -21.21
C PHE A 631 13.04 33.06 -20.72
N VAL A 632 11.97 33.70 -20.23
CA VAL A 632 11.95 35.15 -19.97
C VAL A 632 11.47 35.52 -18.57
N THR A 633 11.97 36.64 -18.07
CA THR A 633 11.45 37.31 -16.87
C THR A 633 10.40 38.34 -17.28
N VAL A 634 9.28 38.41 -16.56
CA VAL A 634 8.17 39.35 -16.81
C VAL A 634 8.09 40.38 -15.68
N GLY A 635 8.05 41.67 -16.00
CA GLY A 635 7.82 42.78 -15.04
C GLY A 635 8.97 43.81 -14.90
N ALA A 636 8.69 44.93 -14.23
CA ALA A 636 9.52 46.15 -14.24
C ALA A 636 10.84 46.09 -13.44
N ARG A 637 11.06 45.08 -12.60
CA ARG A 637 12.29 44.90 -11.80
C ARG A 637 12.98 43.59 -12.20
N ARG A 638 14.00 43.68 -13.05
CA ARG A 638 14.78 42.57 -13.64
C ARG A 638 15.72 41.85 -12.64
N ARG A 639 15.22 41.51 -11.45
CA ARG A 639 15.95 40.71 -10.44
C ARG A 639 15.24 39.41 -10.10
N SER A 640 14.45 38.85 -11.03
CA SER A 640 13.67 37.62 -10.76
C SER A 640 14.51 36.34 -10.67
N VAL A 641 15.79 36.41 -11.02
CA VAL A 641 16.75 35.32 -10.89
C VAL A 641 18.02 35.87 -10.25
N CYS A 642 18.38 35.38 -9.06
CA CYS A 642 19.78 35.38 -8.63
C CYS A 642 20.47 34.22 -9.33
N THR A 643 21.61 34.43 -9.99
CA THR A 643 22.20 33.41 -10.87
C THR A 643 22.74 32.21 -10.08
N PRO A 644 22.39 30.97 -10.47
CA PRO A 644 22.95 29.76 -9.88
C PRO A 644 24.45 29.61 -10.19
N HIS A 645 25.14 28.77 -9.41
CA HIS A 645 26.55 28.42 -9.59
C HIS A 645 26.80 27.52 -10.80
N HIS A 646 25.89 26.57 -11.03
CA HIS A 646 25.94 25.59 -12.12
C HIS A 646 24.76 25.76 -13.08
N ILE A 647 25.06 25.86 -14.37
CA ILE A 647 24.05 25.98 -15.43
C ILE A 647 24.27 24.84 -16.43
N VAL A 648 23.26 23.98 -16.63
CA VAL A 648 23.30 22.87 -17.58
C VAL A 648 22.13 22.97 -18.55
N PHE A 649 22.41 23.36 -19.80
CA PHE A 649 21.44 23.42 -20.89
C PHE A 649 21.80 22.37 -21.96
N ASP A 650 20.90 21.43 -22.21
CA ASP A 650 21.14 20.33 -23.16
C ASP A 650 19.87 19.98 -23.95
N GLY A 651 19.96 20.00 -25.28
CA GLY A 651 18.83 19.64 -26.16
C GLY A 651 17.72 20.68 -26.16
N LEU A 652 18.09 21.95 -26.39
CA LEU A 652 17.20 23.11 -26.47
C LEU A 652 17.29 23.82 -27.85
N PRO A 653 17.13 23.10 -28.99
CA PRO A 653 17.45 23.60 -30.32
C PRO A 653 16.62 24.81 -30.79
N LYS A 654 15.44 25.05 -30.20
CA LYS A 654 14.55 26.16 -30.58
C LYS A 654 14.64 27.39 -29.67
N LEU A 655 15.41 27.31 -28.57
CA LEU A 655 15.47 28.38 -27.60
C LEU A 655 16.21 29.56 -28.21
N THR A 656 15.56 30.70 -28.41
CA THR A 656 16.19 31.90 -29.04
C THR A 656 16.13 33.12 -28.14
N THR A 657 15.16 33.18 -27.23
CA THR A 657 14.97 34.31 -26.32
C THR A 657 15.25 33.87 -24.89
N ILE A 658 16.28 34.45 -24.27
CA ILE A 658 16.61 34.21 -22.87
C ILE A 658 16.84 35.54 -22.13
N ASP A 659 16.05 35.80 -21.08
CA ASP A 659 16.22 36.95 -20.18
C ASP A 659 16.68 36.46 -18.81
N PHE A 660 17.98 36.12 -18.74
CA PHE A 660 18.65 35.66 -17.54
C PHE A 660 19.72 36.70 -17.17
N PRO A 661 19.74 37.28 -15.95
CA PRO A 661 20.70 38.32 -15.59
C PRO A 661 22.09 37.72 -15.28
N TRP A 662 22.83 37.27 -16.29
CA TRP A 662 24.12 36.57 -16.12
C TRP A 662 25.31 37.49 -15.78
N LYS A 663 25.27 38.80 -16.07
CA LYS A 663 26.46 39.68 -15.98
C LYS A 663 26.76 40.30 -14.61
N ALA A 664 26.11 39.88 -13.51
CA ALA A 664 26.07 40.71 -12.28
C ALA A 664 26.95 40.31 -11.08
N SER A 665 27.81 39.28 -11.10
CA SER A 665 28.65 38.98 -9.92
C SER A 665 29.97 38.29 -10.27
N GLY A 666 31.07 38.72 -9.65
CA GLY A 666 32.43 38.20 -9.83
C GLY A 666 32.68 36.79 -9.27
N THR A 667 31.68 35.91 -9.31
CA THR A 667 31.77 34.50 -8.92
C THR A 667 32.17 33.65 -10.13
N LYS A 668 33.11 32.70 -9.94
CA LYS A 668 33.48 31.70 -10.96
C LYS A 668 32.33 30.69 -11.12
N ARG A 669 31.88 30.44 -12.35
CA ARG A 669 30.66 29.65 -12.64
C ARG A 669 30.97 28.46 -13.54
N ASP A 670 30.27 27.34 -13.36
CA ASP A 670 30.31 26.18 -14.28
C ASP A 670 29.10 26.23 -15.21
N VAL A 671 29.35 26.41 -16.50
CA VAL A 671 28.31 26.53 -17.53
C VAL A 671 28.55 25.43 -18.57
N ARG A 672 27.57 24.55 -18.73
CA ARG A 672 27.57 23.46 -19.71
C ARG A 672 26.39 23.62 -20.65
N ILE A 673 26.70 23.88 -21.91
CA ILE A 673 25.70 24.14 -22.95
C ILE A 673 25.98 23.20 -24.11
N GLN A 674 24.98 22.40 -24.48
CA GLN A 674 25.05 21.43 -25.58
C GLN A 674 23.73 21.44 -26.36
N ASN A 675 23.80 21.28 -27.69
CA ASN A 675 22.61 21.17 -28.55
C ASN A 675 21.58 22.30 -28.35
N VAL A 676 22.04 23.57 -28.28
CA VAL A 676 21.19 24.76 -28.21
C VAL A 676 21.33 25.63 -29.46
N SER A 677 20.56 26.72 -29.57
CA SER A 677 20.70 27.66 -30.69
C SER A 677 21.98 28.50 -30.61
N LYS A 678 22.43 29.02 -31.75
CA LYS A 678 23.60 29.92 -31.81
C LYS A 678 23.38 31.21 -31.02
N GLU A 679 22.15 31.72 -31.01
CA GLU A 679 21.77 32.91 -30.26
C GLU A 679 21.99 32.71 -28.76
N VAL A 680 21.67 31.53 -28.24
CA VAL A 680 21.90 31.17 -26.85
C VAL A 680 23.39 30.95 -26.59
N GLU A 681 24.11 30.23 -27.46
CA GLU A 681 25.57 30.07 -27.31
C GLU A 681 26.29 31.42 -27.21
N MET A 682 25.98 32.37 -28.10
CA MET A 682 26.53 33.73 -28.06
C MET A 682 26.13 34.52 -26.82
N ALA A 683 24.97 34.23 -26.23
CA ALA A 683 24.53 34.88 -24.99
C ALA A 683 25.28 34.38 -23.75
N PHE A 684 26.05 33.28 -23.83
CA PHE A 684 26.85 32.74 -22.73
C PHE A 684 28.37 32.87 -22.92
N MET A 685 28.83 33.33 -24.09
CA MET A 685 30.20 33.80 -24.36
C MET A 685 30.37 35.26 -23.94
#